data_AF-A0A9X1XMI1-F1
#
_entry.id   AF-A0A9X1XMI1-F1
#
_cell.length_a   1.000
_cell.length_b   1.000
_cell.length_c   1.000
_cell.angle_alpha   90.00
_cell.angle_beta   90.00
_cell.angle_gamma   90.00
#
_symmetry.space_group_name_H-M   'P 1'
#
loop_
_entity.id
_entity.type
_entity.pdbx_description
1 polymer ?
#
loop_
_entity_poly.entity_id
_entity_poly.type
_entity_poly.pdbx_seq_one_letter_code
_entity_poly.pdbx_strand_id
1 'polypeptide(L)'
;MDDLALFYGLQESTHLPLLYLRKPIAQALPMKSHAILYLYILLPLQVMATEIALFVPRTETAAWQSQIQFAQSAAEDLDIDLLIYDANNQSQVMLQQVIDACNRRVNGILFMNYEHIGEQVLSITERYQIPSVIYNTGFIEDNLLPRSKYKHWIGSITPDDKYAGALLAEQLLRRAETNEVKEVKLLVLNGNMNELSAQQRNQGLHQFIKHHSNVSVVAEGSTGINWSREEAKRLFIQHYQQFPEINTVWAASDTLALGAMDAMAELALPRQDMIVGGIDWLPEALRMVSKQMPYVSVGGHFSEAAWGLILLNDYLHGSDFAAESTQFHSQMYAINEKNINTFQSFIGDDWKRIDFKSLSKEHQNGQIYNFSIKHLLDTYYNNSKMLTLTDEETEWLEQHNTLRLAIDIDWPPFEYVDDNNIYQGMSADYIKIIAQRLGVKIEPSVGKSWEQVVQASKQKELDIYPALSITPDRKEYLRFTLPYLSFPMMIITNQDIPYINNINALKDEVVSVVKGYSSHEMLQNNHPQIKLFEANNVSEALEAVSSGRVAAYIGNIATANYVMTREGYTNLKVSGVTPYRIDLSMAVRKDWPTLHAIIQKALDSITEEERKHIYSRWITVRYEHGVDYNLVWKIVVTSLIVLLILSYWTRKLSTLNSKLNHEVAERKQIEKQLREEKKKIEKLAITDSLTGLYNRRHYNIVLLSEIRRAQRNRDWISFVILDIDYFKQYNDNYGHQSGDDQLLSLATCLKANCHRASDYCFRLGGEEFGIIFSGLSPKEAFLFVEKLRAEIEALHLEHRYSQAAPVLTASFGLVTTNNLDHEAATLYEAADAALYKAKESGRNKVVSTEI
;
A
#
# COMPACT_ATOMS: atom_id res chain seq x y z
N MET A 1 -31.29 -64.69 10.78
CA MET A 1 -30.41 -63.51 10.81
C MET A 1 -30.91 -62.43 9.88
N ASP A 2 -31.85 -61.55 10.24
CA ASP A 2 -32.98 -61.55 11.21
C ASP A 2 -33.74 -60.23 10.96
N ASP A 3 -35.06 -60.10 11.03
CA ASP A 3 -36.19 -61.05 10.93
C ASP A 3 -37.48 -60.23 10.63
N LEU A 4 -38.64 -60.88 10.36
CA LEU A 4 -40.01 -60.30 10.34
C LEU A 4 -40.28 -59.19 9.28
N ALA A 5 -41.14 -59.33 8.26
CA ALA A 5 -42.24 -60.25 7.90
C ALA A 5 -43.59 -60.07 8.64
N LEU A 6 -44.67 -60.60 8.04
CA LEU A 6 -46.13 -60.45 8.28
C LEU A 6 -46.76 -59.14 7.74
N PHE A 7 -48.01 -59.01 7.22
CA PHE A 7 -49.13 -59.85 6.66
C PHE A 7 -50.21 -58.81 6.16
N TYR A 8 -51.32 -59.02 5.41
CA TYR A 8 -52.04 -60.03 4.57
C TYR A 8 -53.11 -59.23 3.74
N GLY A 9 -53.96 -59.73 2.82
CA GLY A 9 -54.15 -61.05 2.19
C GLY A 9 -55.58 -61.26 1.60
N LEU A 10 -55.69 -61.61 0.31
CA LEU A 10 -56.85 -62.23 -0.43
C LEU A 10 -58.14 -61.43 -0.81
N GLN A 11 -58.53 -61.53 -2.11
CA GLN A 11 -59.88 -61.76 -2.71
C GLN A 11 -61.09 -60.79 -2.46
N GLU A 12 -62.07 -60.53 -3.36
CA GLU A 12 -62.29 -60.88 -4.80
C GLU A 12 -63.41 -60.04 -5.50
N SER A 13 -63.31 -59.86 -6.84
CA SER A 13 -64.43 -59.76 -7.84
C SER A 13 -65.30 -58.47 -8.10
N THR A 14 -65.74 -58.36 -9.37
CA THR A 14 -66.88 -57.62 -9.99
C THR A 14 -66.83 -56.12 -10.43
N HIS A 15 -66.99 -55.94 -11.75
CA HIS A 15 -67.65 -54.89 -12.57
C HIS A 15 -67.47 -53.34 -12.38
N LEU A 16 -67.21 -52.67 -13.53
CA LEU A 16 -67.33 -51.23 -13.85
C LEU A 16 -68.81 -50.81 -14.17
N PRO A 17 -69.18 -49.51 -14.40
CA PRO A 17 -68.36 -48.30 -14.70
C PRO A 17 -68.78 -46.96 -14.00
N LEU A 18 -68.14 -45.86 -14.44
CA LEU A 18 -68.43 -44.39 -14.31
C LEU A 18 -67.74 -43.52 -13.22
N LEU A 19 -67.01 -42.53 -13.75
CA LEU A 19 -66.62 -41.19 -13.27
C LEU A 19 -65.86 -40.94 -11.93
N TYR A 20 -64.67 -40.34 -12.12
CA TYR A 20 -64.01 -39.27 -11.35
C TYR A 20 -63.21 -39.55 -10.04
N LEU A 21 -61.93 -39.15 -10.16
CA LEU A 21 -60.96 -38.66 -9.15
C LEU A 21 -60.19 -39.61 -8.20
N ARG A 22 -58.86 -39.51 -8.36
CA ARG A 22 -57.76 -39.67 -7.38
C ARG A 22 -57.49 -41.07 -6.77
N LYS A 23 -56.52 -41.76 -7.41
CA LYS A 23 -55.16 -42.13 -6.89
C LYS A 23 -54.96 -42.15 -5.35
N PRO A 24 -54.11 -43.04 -4.79
CA PRO A 24 -52.83 -43.49 -5.39
C PRO A 24 -52.39 -44.96 -5.12
N ILE A 25 -51.15 -45.30 -5.52
CA ILE A 25 -50.32 -46.50 -5.17
C ILE A 25 -50.87 -47.86 -5.66
N ALA A 26 -50.31 -48.67 -6.58
CA ALA A 26 -48.97 -48.92 -7.18
C ALA A 26 -48.31 -50.24 -6.70
N GLN A 27 -47.84 -51.09 -7.63
CA GLN A 27 -46.98 -52.25 -7.35
C GLN A 27 -46.22 -52.80 -8.57
N ALA A 28 -45.02 -53.34 -8.31
CA ALA A 28 -44.26 -54.40 -9.01
C ALA A 28 -43.89 -54.32 -10.52
N LEU A 29 -42.62 -54.62 -10.82
CA LEU A 29 -42.06 -54.88 -12.16
C LEU A 29 -41.92 -56.40 -12.41
N PRO A 30 -41.88 -56.83 -13.69
CA PRO A 30 -41.14 -58.02 -14.13
C PRO A 30 -39.90 -57.67 -15.00
N MET A 31 -38.88 -58.53 -15.00
CA MET A 31 -37.69 -58.39 -15.87
C MET A 31 -37.99 -58.67 -17.35
N LYS A 32 -37.60 -57.76 -18.28
CA LYS A 32 -37.31 -58.06 -19.71
C LYS A 32 -36.65 -56.88 -20.45
N SER A 33 -35.41 -56.49 -20.09
CA SER A 33 -34.81 -55.23 -20.62
C SER A 33 -33.33 -55.25 -21.03
N HIS A 34 -32.55 -56.30 -20.72
CA HIS A 34 -31.07 -56.23 -20.80
C HIS A 34 -30.45 -56.30 -22.20
N ALA A 35 -31.22 -56.58 -23.25
CA ALA A 35 -30.71 -56.63 -24.64
C ALA A 35 -30.82 -55.29 -25.40
N ILE A 36 -31.71 -54.38 -24.97
CA ILE A 36 -31.96 -53.10 -25.65
C ILE A 36 -31.09 -51.97 -25.05
N LEU A 37 -30.80 -52.05 -23.74
CA LEU A 37 -30.07 -51.00 -23.03
C LEU A 37 -28.64 -50.80 -23.54
N TYR A 38 -27.94 -51.88 -23.93
CA TYR A 38 -26.59 -51.81 -24.48
C TYR A 38 -26.49 -51.05 -25.82
N LEU A 39 -27.58 -50.98 -26.60
CA LEU A 39 -27.59 -50.22 -27.86
C LEU A 39 -27.74 -48.70 -27.63
N TYR A 40 -28.27 -48.29 -26.49
CA TYR A 40 -28.38 -46.87 -26.09
C TYR A 40 -27.12 -46.34 -25.39
N ILE A 41 -26.22 -47.21 -24.93
CA ILE A 41 -24.96 -46.84 -24.27
C ILE A 41 -23.81 -46.62 -25.29
N LEU A 42 -24.05 -46.94 -26.57
CA LEU A 42 -23.08 -46.78 -27.68
C LEU A 42 -23.51 -45.77 -28.76
N LEU A 43 -24.57 -44.99 -28.51
CA LEU A 43 -24.68 -43.68 -29.15
C LEU A 43 -23.71 -42.74 -28.41
N PRO A 44 -22.74 -42.11 -29.10
CA PRO A 44 -22.05 -40.98 -28.49
C PRO A 44 -23.10 -39.92 -28.18
N LEU A 45 -23.11 -39.42 -26.94
CA LEU A 45 -23.76 -38.15 -26.65
C LEU A 45 -23.07 -37.12 -27.55
N GLN A 46 -23.78 -36.65 -28.59
CA GLN A 46 -23.39 -35.44 -29.27
C GLN A 46 -23.49 -34.33 -28.23
N VAL A 47 -22.34 -33.95 -27.68
CA VAL A 47 -22.16 -32.65 -27.04
C VAL A 47 -22.47 -31.66 -28.16
N MET A 48 -23.68 -31.12 -28.13
CA MET A 48 -24.07 -30.04 -29.03
C MET A 48 -23.14 -28.88 -28.69
N ALA A 49 -22.28 -28.49 -29.64
CA ALA A 49 -21.39 -27.36 -29.45
C ALA A 49 -22.21 -26.12 -29.09
N THR A 50 -21.70 -25.30 -28.19
CA THR A 50 -22.37 -24.07 -27.74
C THR A 50 -22.34 -23.07 -28.90
N GLU A 51 -23.43 -22.96 -29.66
CA GLU A 51 -23.55 -22.01 -30.77
C GLU A 51 -23.84 -20.61 -30.21
N ILE A 52 -22.96 -19.64 -30.47
CA ILE A 52 -23.19 -18.23 -30.11
C ILE A 52 -23.13 -17.37 -31.36
N ALA A 53 -24.16 -16.53 -31.55
CA ALA A 53 -24.22 -15.58 -32.65
C ALA A 53 -23.63 -14.21 -32.25
N LEU A 54 -22.56 -13.80 -32.91
CA LEU A 54 -21.89 -12.50 -32.74
C LEU A 54 -22.28 -11.56 -33.89
N PHE A 55 -22.92 -10.44 -33.56
CA PHE A 55 -23.36 -9.43 -34.53
C PHE A 55 -22.40 -8.24 -34.53
N VAL A 56 -21.80 -7.95 -35.70
CA VAL A 56 -20.91 -6.80 -35.94
C VAL A 56 -21.52 -5.84 -36.96
N PRO A 57 -21.28 -4.52 -36.87
CA PRO A 57 -21.84 -3.55 -37.80
C PRO A 57 -21.15 -3.61 -39.17
N ARG A 58 -19.85 -3.90 -39.22
CA ARG A 58 -19.04 -4.09 -40.44
C ARG A 58 -17.84 -5.00 -40.14
N THR A 59 -17.36 -5.79 -41.10
CA THR A 59 -16.07 -6.52 -40.99
C THR A 59 -14.89 -5.84 -41.69
N GLU A 60 -15.15 -4.84 -42.54
CA GLU A 60 -14.21 -4.32 -43.55
C GLU A 60 -12.99 -3.53 -43.03
N THR A 61 -12.94 -3.18 -41.73
CA THR A 61 -11.86 -2.33 -41.17
C THR A 61 -10.97 -3.11 -40.19
N ALA A 62 -9.71 -2.66 -40.06
CA ALA A 62 -8.72 -3.29 -39.16
C ALA A 62 -9.14 -3.36 -37.68
N ALA A 63 -9.91 -2.39 -37.17
CA ALA A 63 -10.41 -2.42 -35.79
C ALA A 63 -11.42 -3.57 -35.58
N TRP A 64 -12.42 -3.68 -36.46
CA TRP A 64 -13.39 -4.77 -36.44
C TRP A 64 -12.76 -6.15 -36.69
N GLN A 65 -11.80 -6.26 -37.62
CA GLN A 65 -11.01 -7.49 -37.81
C GLN A 65 -10.27 -7.90 -36.52
N SER A 66 -9.67 -6.95 -35.81
CA SER A 66 -8.98 -7.21 -34.55
C SER A 66 -9.94 -7.73 -33.47
N GLN A 67 -11.11 -7.10 -33.31
CA GLN A 67 -12.14 -7.55 -32.38
C GLN A 67 -12.67 -8.95 -32.71
N ILE A 68 -12.88 -9.25 -34.00
CA ILE A 68 -13.38 -10.55 -34.45
C ILE A 68 -12.34 -11.65 -34.23
N GLN A 69 -11.08 -11.43 -34.60
CA GLN A 69 -10.00 -12.41 -34.41
C GLN A 69 -9.73 -12.69 -32.92
N PHE A 70 -9.90 -11.68 -32.06
CA PHE A 70 -9.84 -11.86 -30.61
C PHE A 70 -11.02 -12.66 -30.06
N ALA A 71 -12.25 -12.37 -30.53
CA ALA A 71 -13.45 -13.13 -30.16
C ALA A 71 -13.38 -14.60 -30.66
N GLN A 72 -12.85 -14.83 -31.86
CA GLN A 72 -12.60 -16.17 -32.40
C GLN A 72 -11.57 -16.93 -31.56
N SER A 73 -10.48 -16.27 -31.14
CA SER A 73 -9.48 -16.88 -30.25
C SER A 73 -10.09 -17.31 -28.91
N ALA A 74 -10.98 -16.48 -28.36
CA ALA A 74 -11.72 -16.81 -27.14
C ALA A 74 -12.76 -17.93 -27.35
N ALA A 75 -13.46 -17.94 -28.48
CA ALA A 75 -14.44 -18.99 -28.80
C ALA A 75 -13.76 -20.35 -29.03
N GLU A 76 -12.65 -20.39 -29.77
CA GLU A 76 -11.86 -21.60 -29.96
C GLU A 76 -11.34 -22.16 -28.63
N ASP A 77 -10.83 -21.30 -27.75
CA ASP A 77 -10.35 -21.74 -26.43
C ASP A 77 -11.49 -22.12 -25.48
N LEU A 78 -12.70 -21.58 -25.63
CA LEU A 78 -13.87 -21.93 -24.80
C LEU A 78 -14.75 -23.08 -25.36
N ASP A 79 -14.33 -23.76 -26.44
CA ASP A 79 -15.12 -24.80 -27.15
C ASP A 79 -16.49 -24.30 -27.70
N ILE A 80 -16.56 -23.05 -28.15
CA ILE A 80 -17.77 -22.35 -28.66
C ILE A 80 -17.78 -22.31 -30.20
N ASP A 81 -18.92 -22.63 -30.82
CA ASP A 81 -19.14 -22.40 -32.27
C ASP A 81 -19.63 -20.95 -32.50
N LEU A 82 -18.73 -20.08 -32.97
CA LEU A 82 -18.95 -18.64 -33.07
C LEU A 82 -19.48 -18.23 -34.45
N LEU A 83 -20.79 -18.05 -34.56
CA LEU A 83 -21.47 -17.62 -35.78
C LEU A 83 -21.38 -16.09 -35.93
N ILE A 84 -20.52 -15.60 -36.82
CA ILE A 84 -20.28 -14.17 -37.04
C ILE A 84 -21.22 -13.62 -38.13
N TYR A 85 -21.95 -12.56 -37.80
CA TYR A 85 -22.91 -11.88 -38.69
C TYR A 85 -22.49 -10.43 -38.97
N ASP A 86 -22.21 -10.13 -40.23
CA ASP A 86 -21.87 -8.78 -40.70
C ASP A 86 -23.11 -8.03 -41.22
N ALA A 87 -23.47 -6.92 -40.56
CA ALA A 87 -24.60 -6.09 -40.94
C ALA A 87 -24.32 -5.12 -42.11
N ASN A 88 -23.08 -4.99 -42.60
CA ASN A 88 -22.68 -4.11 -43.71
C ASN A 88 -23.18 -2.65 -43.55
N ASN A 89 -23.01 -2.12 -42.33
CA ASN A 89 -23.49 -0.82 -41.84
C ASN A 89 -25.00 -0.58 -42.01
N GLN A 90 -25.81 -1.64 -41.99
CA GLN A 90 -27.26 -1.56 -42.14
C GLN A 90 -27.96 -2.22 -40.95
N SER A 91 -28.50 -1.42 -40.04
CA SER A 91 -29.24 -1.88 -38.87
C SER A 91 -30.40 -2.84 -39.18
N GLN A 92 -31.09 -2.65 -40.30
CA GLN A 92 -32.16 -3.56 -40.75
C GLN A 92 -31.65 -4.95 -41.15
N VAL A 93 -30.41 -5.05 -41.67
CA VAL A 93 -29.76 -6.33 -41.96
C VAL A 93 -29.43 -7.05 -40.64
N MET A 94 -28.89 -6.33 -39.65
CA MET A 94 -28.64 -6.90 -38.32
C MET A 94 -29.92 -7.44 -37.67
N LEU A 95 -31.04 -6.72 -37.75
CA LEU A 95 -32.33 -7.19 -37.21
C LEU A 95 -32.83 -8.48 -37.87
N GLN A 96 -32.67 -8.62 -39.19
CA GLN A 96 -33.02 -9.85 -39.89
C GLN A 96 -32.08 -11.01 -39.50
N GLN A 97 -30.77 -10.76 -39.44
CA GLN A 97 -29.77 -11.76 -39.02
C GLN A 97 -30.02 -12.26 -37.59
N VAL A 98 -30.44 -11.37 -36.66
CA VAL A 98 -30.85 -11.75 -35.30
C VAL A 98 -32.08 -12.66 -35.33
N ILE A 99 -33.08 -12.37 -36.17
CA ILE A 99 -34.26 -13.24 -36.34
C ILE A 99 -33.84 -14.62 -36.88
N ASP A 100 -32.91 -14.66 -37.82
CA ASP A 100 -32.44 -15.90 -38.44
C ASP A 100 -31.63 -16.77 -37.47
N ALA A 101 -30.76 -16.17 -36.65
CA ALA A 101 -30.07 -16.87 -35.56
C ALA A 101 -31.05 -17.37 -34.47
N CYS A 102 -32.04 -16.56 -34.11
CA CYS A 102 -33.12 -16.96 -33.20
C CYS A 102 -33.93 -18.15 -33.74
N ASN A 103 -34.19 -18.18 -35.06
CA ASN A 103 -34.84 -19.31 -35.73
C ASN A 103 -33.95 -20.56 -35.77
N ARG A 104 -32.62 -20.41 -35.91
CA ARG A 104 -31.64 -21.52 -35.83
C ARG A 104 -31.60 -22.18 -34.44
N ARG A 105 -31.99 -21.46 -33.38
CA ARG A 105 -31.87 -21.86 -31.96
C ARG A 105 -30.43 -21.87 -31.43
N VAL A 106 -29.64 -20.85 -31.78
CA VAL A 106 -28.36 -20.58 -31.12
C VAL A 106 -28.53 -20.47 -29.60
N ASN A 107 -27.51 -20.88 -28.84
CA ASN A 107 -27.53 -20.89 -27.38
C ASN A 107 -27.40 -19.48 -26.78
N GLY A 108 -26.66 -18.58 -27.44
CA GLY A 108 -26.46 -17.20 -26.99
C GLY A 108 -26.39 -16.18 -28.13
N ILE A 109 -26.70 -14.93 -27.82
CA ILE A 109 -26.64 -13.79 -28.75
C ILE A 109 -25.78 -12.65 -28.18
N LEU A 110 -24.77 -12.25 -28.93
CA LEU A 110 -23.81 -11.21 -28.56
C LEU A 110 -23.89 -10.06 -29.57
N PHE A 111 -24.40 -8.91 -29.15
CA PHE A 111 -24.76 -7.80 -30.04
C PHE A 111 -24.43 -6.44 -29.44
N MET A 112 -24.54 -5.37 -30.22
CA MET A 112 -24.36 -3.99 -29.75
C MET A 112 -25.55 -3.10 -30.11
N ASN A 113 -25.72 -1.98 -29.43
CA ASN A 113 -26.78 -1.00 -29.69
C ASN A 113 -26.44 -0.07 -30.90
N TYR A 114 -26.07 -0.66 -32.03
CA TYR A 114 -25.80 0.06 -33.29
C TYR A 114 -27.08 0.73 -33.82
N GLU A 115 -27.00 1.99 -34.25
CA GLU A 115 -28.15 2.80 -34.74
C GLU A 115 -29.41 2.73 -33.83
N HIS A 116 -29.21 2.59 -32.51
CA HIS A 116 -30.25 2.51 -31.48
C HIS A 116 -31.22 1.30 -31.59
N ILE A 117 -30.88 0.23 -32.32
CA ILE A 117 -31.76 -0.94 -32.49
C ILE A 117 -31.80 -1.89 -31.27
N GLY A 118 -31.07 -1.59 -30.20
CA GLY A 118 -30.87 -2.52 -29.09
C GLY A 118 -32.16 -3.03 -28.44
N GLU A 119 -33.15 -2.17 -28.21
CA GLU A 119 -34.46 -2.60 -27.69
C GLU A 119 -35.22 -3.53 -28.64
N GLN A 120 -35.02 -3.38 -29.96
CA GLN A 120 -35.64 -4.24 -30.97
C GLN A 120 -35.00 -5.64 -30.94
N VAL A 121 -33.67 -5.69 -30.85
CA VAL A 121 -32.92 -6.95 -30.66
C VAL A 121 -33.35 -7.63 -29.36
N LEU A 122 -33.41 -6.92 -28.23
CA LEU A 122 -33.88 -7.49 -26.96
C LEU A 122 -35.33 -7.96 -27.00
N SER A 123 -36.21 -7.27 -27.74
CA SER A 123 -37.59 -7.71 -27.96
C SER A 123 -37.69 -8.97 -28.83
N ILE A 124 -36.70 -9.23 -29.68
CA ILE A 124 -36.58 -10.47 -30.44
C ILE A 124 -36.01 -11.59 -29.54
N THR A 125 -34.89 -11.38 -28.83
CA THR A 125 -34.27 -12.43 -28.00
C THR A 125 -35.16 -12.88 -26.84
N GLU A 126 -35.86 -11.95 -26.18
CA GLU A 126 -36.86 -12.25 -25.13
C GLU A 126 -38.02 -13.12 -25.65
N ARG A 127 -38.46 -12.90 -26.89
CA ARG A 127 -39.55 -13.68 -27.51
C ARG A 127 -39.14 -15.13 -27.79
N TYR A 128 -37.88 -15.35 -28.15
CA TYR A 128 -37.31 -16.68 -28.41
C TYR A 128 -36.73 -17.35 -27.16
N GLN A 129 -36.62 -16.62 -26.05
CA GLN A 129 -36.04 -17.03 -24.77
C GLN A 129 -34.53 -17.37 -24.86
N ILE A 130 -33.81 -16.64 -25.72
CA ILE A 130 -32.37 -16.84 -25.95
C ILE A 130 -31.58 -15.82 -25.11
N PRO A 131 -30.64 -16.27 -24.24
CA PRO A 131 -29.74 -15.38 -23.50
C PRO A 131 -28.97 -14.44 -24.43
N SER A 132 -28.91 -13.17 -24.04
CA SER A 132 -28.23 -12.13 -24.80
C SER A 132 -27.41 -11.20 -23.93
N VAL A 133 -26.24 -10.82 -24.44
CA VAL A 133 -25.30 -9.87 -23.85
C VAL A 133 -25.08 -8.72 -24.82
N ILE A 134 -25.06 -7.50 -24.29
CA ILE A 134 -24.60 -6.32 -25.03
C ILE A 134 -23.07 -6.20 -24.86
N TYR A 135 -22.35 -6.00 -25.95
CA TYR A 135 -20.91 -5.69 -25.93
C TYR A 135 -20.62 -4.36 -26.65
N ASN A 136 -19.50 -3.70 -26.30
CA ASN A 136 -18.92 -2.53 -27.00
C ASN A 136 -19.77 -1.23 -27.00
N THR A 137 -21.07 -1.25 -27.28
CA THR A 137 -21.93 -0.05 -27.27
C THR A 137 -23.29 -0.31 -26.64
N GLY A 138 -23.56 0.38 -25.53
CA GLY A 138 -24.79 0.28 -24.72
C GLY A 138 -25.88 1.30 -25.06
N PHE A 139 -26.83 1.48 -24.13
CA PHE A 139 -27.89 2.48 -24.23
C PHE A 139 -27.40 3.87 -23.78
N ILE A 140 -28.02 4.93 -24.30
CA ILE A 140 -27.64 6.33 -24.03
C ILE A 140 -28.13 6.80 -22.64
N GLU A 141 -29.16 6.14 -22.10
CA GLU A 141 -29.69 6.39 -20.76
C GLU A 141 -29.60 5.14 -19.88
N ASP A 142 -29.12 5.29 -18.64
CA ASP A 142 -29.02 4.21 -17.63
C ASP A 142 -30.40 3.69 -17.13
N ASN A 143 -31.50 4.21 -17.67
CA ASN A 143 -32.87 3.89 -17.27
C ASN A 143 -33.31 2.44 -17.61
N LEU A 144 -32.54 1.73 -18.43
CA LEU A 144 -32.81 0.38 -18.90
C LEU A 144 -31.67 -0.56 -18.46
N LEU A 145 -31.96 -1.44 -17.49
CA LEU A 145 -30.98 -2.34 -16.87
C LEU A 145 -31.17 -3.80 -17.29
N PRO A 146 -30.11 -4.63 -17.38
CA PRO A 146 -30.23 -6.06 -17.65
C PRO A 146 -31.22 -6.75 -16.72
N ARG A 147 -31.95 -7.73 -17.25
CA ARG A 147 -32.97 -8.54 -16.54
C ARG A 147 -34.18 -7.77 -15.99
N SER A 148 -34.27 -6.44 -16.15
CA SER A 148 -35.38 -5.62 -15.64
C SER A 148 -36.64 -5.69 -16.54
N LYS A 149 -36.51 -5.24 -17.79
CA LYS A 149 -37.57 -5.22 -18.82
C LYS A 149 -37.55 -6.48 -19.71
N TYR A 150 -36.37 -7.02 -19.95
CA TYR A 150 -36.12 -8.23 -20.75
C TYR A 150 -35.32 -9.20 -19.88
N LYS A 151 -35.88 -10.38 -19.57
CA LYS A 151 -35.26 -11.35 -18.64
C LYS A 151 -34.06 -12.05 -19.24
N HIS A 152 -34.08 -12.30 -20.54
CA HIS A 152 -33.02 -12.99 -21.27
C HIS A 152 -31.92 -12.02 -21.74
N TRP A 153 -32.05 -10.71 -21.47
CA TRP A 153 -30.90 -9.80 -21.47
C TRP A 153 -30.12 -10.00 -20.18
N ILE A 154 -29.15 -10.91 -20.20
CA ILE A 154 -28.50 -11.41 -18.98
C ILE A 154 -27.44 -10.44 -18.43
N GLY A 155 -26.83 -9.60 -19.29
CA GLY A 155 -25.81 -8.64 -18.89
C GLY A 155 -25.31 -7.74 -20.02
N SER A 156 -24.37 -6.88 -19.68
CA SER A 156 -23.65 -5.99 -20.61
C SER A 156 -22.17 -5.89 -20.22
N ILE A 157 -21.30 -5.80 -21.23
CA ILE A 157 -19.92 -5.31 -21.12
C ILE A 157 -19.81 -4.11 -22.07
N THR A 158 -19.24 -2.99 -21.61
CA THR A 158 -18.91 -1.85 -22.49
C THR A 158 -17.56 -1.24 -22.06
N PRO A 159 -16.78 -0.62 -22.97
CA PRO A 159 -15.64 0.17 -22.54
C PRO A 159 -16.11 1.42 -21.81
N ASP A 160 -15.32 1.90 -20.85
CA ASP A 160 -15.44 3.28 -20.35
C ASP A 160 -14.85 4.24 -21.40
N ASP A 161 -15.61 4.50 -22.46
CA ASP A 161 -15.26 5.40 -23.56
C ASP A 161 -15.01 6.84 -23.07
N LYS A 162 -15.68 7.22 -21.98
CA LYS A 162 -15.51 8.53 -21.33
C LYS A 162 -14.17 8.63 -20.63
N TYR A 163 -13.76 7.61 -19.88
CA TYR A 163 -12.41 7.49 -19.37
C TYR A 163 -11.38 7.43 -20.50
N ALA A 164 -11.64 6.67 -21.57
CA ALA A 164 -10.71 6.58 -22.71
C ALA A 164 -10.44 7.93 -23.39
N GLY A 165 -11.48 8.75 -23.58
CA GLY A 165 -11.34 10.10 -24.12
C GLY A 165 -10.55 11.06 -23.22
N ALA A 166 -10.79 11.00 -21.91
CA ALA A 166 -10.03 11.74 -20.90
C ALA A 166 -8.57 11.26 -20.79
N LEU A 167 -8.34 9.94 -20.82
CA LEU A 167 -7.02 9.32 -20.80
C LEU A 167 -6.19 9.72 -22.02
N LEU A 168 -6.77 9.70 -23.23
CA LEU A 168 -6.05 10.17 -24.43
C LEU A 168 -5.64 11.63 -24.28
N ALA A 169 -6.53 12.50 -23.79
CA ALA A 169 -6.22 13.89 -23.53
C ALA A 169 -5.08 14.04 -22.50
N GLU A 170 -5.10 13.27 -21.40
CA GLU A 170 -4.05 13.27 -20.38
C GLU A 170 -2.68 12.89 -20.97
N GLN A 171 -2.61 11.84 -21.80
CA GLN A 171 -1.36 11.41 -22.41
C GLN A 171 -0.83 12.43 -23.43
N LEU A 172 -1.71 13.09 -24.19
CA LEU A 172 -1.34 14.19 -25.08
C LEU A 172 -0.76 15.37 -24.29
N LEU A 173 -1.35 15.75 -23.16
CA LEU A 173 -0.79 16.81 -22.31
C LEU A 173 0.56 16.41 -21.70
N ARG A 174 0.71 15.20 -21.16
CA ARG A 174 1.98 14.68 -20.64
C ARG A 174 3.09 14.67 -21.71
N ARG A 175 2.74 14.42 -22.97
CA ARG A 175 3.65 14.50 -24.12
C ARG A 175 3.97 15.95 -24.50
N ALA A 176 2.99 16.85 -24.43
CA ALA A 176 3.16 18.29 -24.65
C ALA A 176 4.10 18.92 -23.61
N GLU A 177 3.94 18.58 -22.33
CA GLU A 177 4.85 18.94 -21.23
C GLU A 177 6.28 18.41 -21.49
N THR A 178 6.40 17.15 -21.93
CA THR A 178 7.70 16.54 -22.29
C THR A 178 8.39 17.25 -23.47
N ASN A 179 7.62 17.87 -24.36
CA ASN A 179 8.09 18.64 -25.52
C ASN A 179 8.18 20.16 -25.23
N GLU A 180 8.09 20.60 -23.97
CA GLU A 180 8.10 22.02 -23.55
C GLU A 180 7.01 22.92 -24.18
N VAL A 181 5.90 22.33 -24.65
CA VAL A 181 4.79 23.05 -25.30
C VAL A 181 4.00 23.84 -24.25
N LYS A 182 4.20 25.16 -24.23
CA LYS A 182 3.65 26.07 -23.21
C LYS A 182 2.12 26.25 -23.27
N GLU A 183 1.53 26.14 -24.45
CA GLU A 183 0.09 26.25 -24.67
C GLU A 183 -0.33 25.24 -25.76
N VAL A 184 -1.32 24.42 -25.44
CA VAL A 184 -1.80 23.34 -26.31
C VAL A 184 -2.96 23.86 -27.15
N LYS A 185 -2.73 23.93 -28.46
CA LYS A 185 -3.71 24.32 -29.49
C LYS A 185 -4.29 23.04 -30.08
N LEU A 186 -5.40 22.61 -29.50
CA LEU A 186 -5.99 21.30 -29.75
C LEU A 186 -6.97 21.36 -30.93
N LEU A 187 -6.73 20.53 -31.94
CA LEU A 187 -7.73 20.09 -32.90
C LEU A 187 -8.41 18.83 -32.37
N VAL A 188 -9.75 18.81 -32.42
CA VAL A 188 -10.57 17.67 -32.02
C VAL A 188 -11.20 17.04 -33.27
N LEU A 189 -10.85 15.78 -33.56
CA LEU A 189 -11.43 15.01 -34.67
C LEU A 189 -12.34 13.91 -34.11
N ASN A 190 -13.62 14.22 -34.00
CA ASN A 190 -14.66 13.27 -33.61
C ASN A 190 -15.02 12.33 -34.76
N GLY A 191 -15.55 11.16 -34.40
CA GLY A 191 -16.22 10.26 -35.34
C GLY A 191 -17.66 10.66 -35.62
N ASN A 192 -18.50 9.66 -35.88
CA ASN A 192 -19.94 9.84 -36.02
C ASN A 192 -20.58 10.21 -34.67
N MET A 193 -20.86 11.50 -34.44
CA MET A 193 -21.45 11.99 -33.19
C MET A 193 -22.91 11.54 -32.92
N ASN A 194 -23.49 10.69 -33.77
CA ASN A 194 -24.72 9.96 -33.46
C ASN A 194 -24.47 8.67 -32.64
N GLU A 195 -23.22 8.19 -32.59
CA GLU A 195 -22.83 7.02 -31.81
C GLU A 195 -22.44 7.41 -30.38
N LEU A 196 -22.88 6.61 -29.40
CA LEU A 196 -22.64 6.87 -27.97
C LEU A 196 -21.15 6.89 -27.61
N SER A 197 -20.34 6.05 -28.27
CA SER A 197 -18.88 6.00 -28.08
C SER A 197 -18.20 7.33 -28.44
N ALA A 198 -18.55 7.92 -29.58
CA ALA A 198 -18.07 9.24 -29.99
C ALA A 198 -18.48 10.33 -28.98
N GLN A 199 -19.76 10.33 -28.57
CA GLN A 199 -20.30 11.28 -27.59
C GLN A 199 -19.60 11.16 -26.23
N GLN A 200 -19.35 9.94 -25.74
CA GLN A 200 -18.69 9.70 -24.46
C GLN A 200 -17.19 10.04 -24.50
N ARG A 201 -16.46 9.64 -25.55
CA ARG A 201 -15.05 10.03 -25.78
C ARG A 201 -14.90 11.55 -25.78
N ASN A 202 -15.75 12.25 -26.53
CA ASN A 202 -15.80 13.71 -26.58
C ASN A 202 -16.13 14.33 -25.21
N GLN A 203 -17.17 13.84 -24.51
CA GLN A 203 -17.52 14.30 -23.16
C GLN A 203 -16.36 14.12 -22.17
N GLY A 204 -15.63 13.00 -22.26
CA GLY A 204 -14.45 12.70 -21.45
C GLY A 204 -13.33 13.71 -21.66
N LEU A 205 -12.96 13.96 -22.92
CA LEU A 205 -12.02 15.02 -23.32
C LEU A 205 -12.41 16.37 -22.71
N HIS A 206 -13.64 16.84 -22.94
CA HIS A 206 -14.08 18.16 -22.50
C HIS A 206 -14.16 18.30 -20.97
N GLN A 207 -14.50 17.23 -20.24
CA GLN A 207 -14.47 17.24 -18.77
C GLN A 207 -13.04 17.27 -18.21
N PHE A 208 -12.08 16.63 -18.89
CA PHE A 208 -10.67 16.66 -18.53
C PHE A 208 -10.04 18.05 -18.78
N ILE A 209 -10.12 18.58 -20.00
CA ILE A 209 -9.45 19.85 -20.36
C ILE A 209 -10.07 21.08 -19.69
N LYS A 210 -11.32 21.01 -19.22
CA LYS A 210 -11.99 22.10 -18.46
C LYS A 210 -11.19 22.58 -17.23
N HIS A 211 -10.31 21.74 -16.70
CA HIS A 211 -9.48 22.04 -15.53
C HIS A 211 -8.02 22.41 -15.89
N HIS A 212 -7.67 22.45 -17.18
CA HIS A 212 -6.31 22.68 -17.69
C HIS A 212 -6.24 24.00 -18.46
N SER A 213 -5.85 25.09 -17.79
CA SER A 213 -5.85 26.45 -18.35
C SER A 213 -4.80 26.72 -19.43
N ASN A 214 -3.88 25.77 -19.67
CA ASN A 214 -2.90 25.78 -20.75
C ASN A 214 -3.39 25.09 -22.04
N VAL A 215 -4.68 24.72 -22.11
CA VAL A 215 -5.27 24.00 -23.25
C VAL A 215 -6.42 24.79 -23.84
N SER A 216 -6.39 25.00 -25.15
CA SER A 216 -7.49 25.60 -25.92
C SER A 216 -7.85 24.72 -27.11
N VAL A 217 -9.11 24.25 -27.19
CA VAL A 217 -9.67 23.70 -28.43
C VAL A 217 -9.82 24.87 -29.40
N VAL A 218 -9.08 24.84 -30.51
CA VAL A 218 -9.13 25.88 -31.55
C VAL A 218 -10.07 25.49 -32.69
N ALA A 219 -10.24 24.19 -32.93
CA ALA A 219 -11.12 23.64 -33.94
C ALA A 219 -11.64 22.26 -33.53
N GLU A 220 -12.85 21.94 -33.98
CA GLU A 220 -13.51 20.67 -33.75
C GLU A 220 -14.29 20.28 -35.00
N GLY A 221 -14.13 19.03 -35.45
CA GLY A 221 -14.80 18.46 -36.61
C GLY A 221 -15.25 17.03 -36.35
N SER A 222 -16.24 16.56 -37.12
CA SER A 222 -16.85 15.24 -36.97
C SER A 222 -17.02 14.58 -38.34
N THR A 223 -16.70 13.28 -38.45
CA THR A 223 -16.93 12.52 -39.69
C THR A 223 -18.34 11.95 -39.78
N GLY A 224 -18.75 11.50 -40.97
CA GLY A 224 -19.92 10.65 -41.14
C GLY A 224 -19.76 9.23 -40.54
N ILE A 225 -20.81 8.42 -40.73
CA ILE A 225 -21.00 7.03 -40.22
C ILE A 225 -19.78 6.12 -40.47
N ASN A 226 -18.99 6.38 -41.52
CA ASN A 226 -17.89 5.51 -41.91
C ASN A 226 -16.60 5.73 -41.09
N TRP A 227 -16.51 6.75 -40.22
CA TRP A 227 -15.28 7.09 -39.45
C TRP A 227 -14.04 7.26 -40.37
N SER A 228 -14.22 7.95 -41.50
CA SER A 228 -13.31 7.87 -42.64
C SER A 228 -11.99 8.63 -42.46
N ARG A 229 -10.87 7.93 -42.71
CA ARG A 229 -9.50 8.48 -42.77
C ARG A 229 -9.37 9.66 -43.75
N GLU A 230 -9.97 9.55 -44.94
CA GLU A 230 -10.00 10.61 -45.96
C GLU A 230 -10.93 11.78 -45.61
N GLU A 231 -11.86 11.60 -44.67
CA GLU A 231 -12.66 12.70 -44.12
C GLU A 231 -11.92 13.42 -43.00
N ALA A 232 -11.31 12.68 -42.07
CA ALA A 232 -10.41 13.24 -41.07
C ALA A 232 -9.25 14.03 -41.70
N LYS A 233 -8.68 13.52 -42.79
CA LYS A 233 -7.66 14.20 -43.60
C LYS A 233 -8.16 15.55 -44.14
N ARG A 234 -9.33 15.57 -44.79
CA ARG A 234 -9.94 16.81 -45.31
C ARG A 234 -10.26 17.82 -44.19
N LEU A 235 -10.81 17.34 -43.06
CA LEU A 235 -11.10 18.16 -41.89
C LEU A 235 -9.81 18.77 -41.31
N PHE A 236 -8.73 18.00 -41.16
CA PHE A 236 -7.44 18.53 -40.74
C PHE A 236 -6.94 19.63 -41.68
N ILE A 237 -6.95 19.40 -43.00
CA ILE A 237 -6.48 20.41 -43.97
C ILE A 237 -7.31 21.70 -43.86
N GLN A 238 -8.63 21.59 -43.79
CA GLN A 238 -9.53 22.73 -43.64
C GLN A 238 -9.27 23.50 -42.33
N HIS A 239 -9.18 22.81 -41.20
CA HIS A 239 -8.97 23.47 -39.91
C HIS A 239 -7.56 24.02 -39.75
N TYR A 240 -6.52 23.36 -40.26
CA TYR A 240 -5.14 23.85 -40.22
C TYR A 240 -4.92 25.07 -41.13
N GLN A 241 -5.62 25.16 -42.27
CA GLN A 241 -5.63 26.38 -43.10
C GLN A 241 -6.30 27.57 -42.41
N GLN A 242 -7.26 27.32 -41.50
CA GLN A 242 -7.94 28.35 -40.73
C GLN A 242 -7.20 28.71 -39.43
N PHE A 243 -6.55 27.73 -38.79
CA PHE A 243 -5.86 27.83 -37.51
C PHE A 243 -4.45 27.17 -37.59
N PRO A 244 -3.46 27.82 -38.21
CA PRO A 244 -2.09 27.27 -38.35
C PRO A 244 -1.35 27.06 -37.02
N GLU A 245 -1.89 27.58 -35.91
CA GLU A 245 -1.36 27.40 -34.56
C GLU A 245 -1.62 26.02 -33.95
N ILE A 246 -2.44 25.15 -34.57
CA ILE A 246 -2.70 23.78 -34.11
C ILE A 246 -1.36 23.05 -33.91
N ASN A 247 -1.15 22.52 -32.69
CA ASN A 247 0.06 21.79 -32.29
C ASN A 247 -0.23 20.42 -31.65
N THR A 248 -1.51 20.12 -31.39
CA THR A 248 -1.95 18.81 -30.88
C THR A 248 -3.25 18.39 -31.56
N VAL A 249 -3.37 17.10 -31.87
CA VAL A 249 -4.59 16.47 -32.40
C VAL A 249 -5.05 15.38 -31.44
N TRP A 250 -6.23 15.56 -30.86
CA TRP A 250 -6.99 14.46 -30.25
C TRP A 250 -7.97 13.95 -31.29
N ALA A 251 -8.03 12.64 -31.48
CA ALA A 251 -8.99 12.02 -32.39
C ALA A 251 -9.73 10.87 -31.72
N ALA A 252 -11.04 10.78 -31.97
CA ALA A 252 -11.91 9.77 -31.38
C ALA A 252 -11.62 8.35 -31.86
N SER A 253 -10.81 8.17 -32.93
CA SER A 253 -10.15 6.91 -33.24
C SER A 253 -8.78 7.06 -33.92
N ASP A 254 -7.96 6.00 -33.90
CA ASP A 254 -6.67 5.94 -34.60
C ASP A 254 -6.85 6.13 -36.12
N THR A 255 -7.96 5.66 -36.69
CA THR A 255 -8.28 5.87 -38.12
C THR A 255 -8.35 7.35 -38.48
N LEU A 256 -8.95 8.16 -37.59
CA LEU A 256 -9.07 9.60 -37.74
C LEU A 256 -7.71 10.30 -37.50
N ALA A 257 -6.96 9.86 -36.48
CA ALA A 257 -5.64 10.38 -36.15
C ALA A 257 -4.62 10.14 -37.29
N LEU A 258 -4.65 8.97 -37.92
CA LEU A 258 -3.82 8.65 -39.09
C LEU A 258 -4.20 9.51 -40.30
N GLY A 259 -5.49 9.84 -40.48
CA GLY A 259 -5.94 10.81 -41.49
C GLY A 259 -5.35 12.20 -41.28
N ALA A 260 -5.24 12.65 -40.02
CA ALA A 260 -4.50 13.88 -39.70
C ALA A 260 -3.00 13.76 -40.02
N MET A 261 -2.36 12.61 -39.78
CA MET A 261 -0.95 12.40 -40.14
C MET A 261 -0.69 12.38 -41.66
N ASP A 262 -1.67 11.94 -42.45
CA ASP A 262 -1.63 12.01 -43.92
C ASP A 262 -1.80 13.46 -44.40
N ALA A 263 -2.70 14.22 -43.77
CA ALA A 263 -2.87 15.65 -44.06
C ALA A 263 -1.60 16.46 -43.72
N MET A 264 -0.97 16.19 -42.59
CA MET A 264 0.35 16.76 -42.24
C MET A 264 1.41 16.42 -43.29
N ALA A 265 1.37 15.21 -43.86
CA ALA A 265 2.31 14.79 -44.90
C ALA A 265 2.09 15.53 -46.22
N GLU A 266 0.83 15.70 -46.63
CA GLU A 266 0.43 16.43 -47.83
C GLU A 266 0.75 17.93 -47.73
N LEU A 267 0.57 18.52 -46.53
CA LEU A 267 0.94 19.89 -46.19
C LEU A 267 2.45 20.07 -45.88
N ALA A 268 3.26 19.01 -45.99
CA ALA A 268 4.69 19.00 -45.69
C ALA A 268 5.07 19.52 -44.28
N LEU A 269 4.18 19.35 -43.29
CA LEU A 269 4.40 19.81 -41.92
C LEU A 269 5.44 18.93 -41.19
N PRO A 270 6.30 19.50 -40.32
CA PRO A 270 7.26 18.72 -39.56
C PRO A 270 6.54 17.78 -38.59
N ARG A 271 6.66 16.46 -38.82
CA ARG A 271 6.00 15.41 -38.02
C ARG A 271 6.46 15.31 -36.56
N GLN A 272 7.42 16.12 -36.14
CA GLN A 272 7.91 16.19 -34.75
C GLN A 272 7.24 17.32 -33.94
N ASP A 273 6.70 18.34 -34.62
CA ASP A 273 6.19 19.58 -34.02
C ASP A 273 4.71 19.48 -33.62
N MET A 274 4.04 18.40 -34.02
CA MET A 274 2.62 18.13 -33.82
C MET A 274 2.46 16.84 -33.00
N ILE A 275 1.68 16.89 -31.91
CA ILE A 275 1.43 15.72 -31.07
C ILE A 275 0.06 15.12 -31.45
N VAL A 276 0.04 13.89 -31.94
CA VAL A 276 -1.17 13.24 -32.46
C VAL A 276 -1.59 12.10 -31.53
N GLY A 277 -2.89 11.87 -31.37
CA GLY A 277 -3.37 10.73 -30.60
C GLY A 277 -4.72 10.21 -31.06
N GLY A 278 -4.89 8.89 -30.95
CA GLY A 278 -6.10 8.18 -31.31
C GLY A 278 -6.52 7.13 -30.28
N ILE A 279 -7.68 6.52 -30.53
CA ILE A 279 -8.21 5.37 -29.79
C ILE A 279 -8.42 4.24 -30.80
N ASP A 280 -7.92 3.03 -30.58
CA ASP A 280 -8.34 1.75 -31.22
C ASP A 280 -7.28 0.65 -30.96
N TRP A 281 -6.00 1.04 -30.87
CA TRP A 281 -4.82 0.16 -30.98
C TRP A 281 -4.61 -0.42 -32.38
N LEU A 282 -4.75 0.41 -33.42
CA LEU A 282 -4.46 -0.01 -34.79
C LEU A 282 -2.96 -0.33 -35.00
N PRO A 283 -2.62 -1.43 -35.70
CA PRO A 283 -1.22 -1.78 -35.99
C PRO A 283 -0.45 -0.71 -36.77
N GLU A 284 -1.09 0.21 -37.50
CA GLU A 284 -0.41 1.37 -38.10
C GLU A 284 -0.07 2.45 -37.07
N ALA A 285 -1.03 2.85 -36.22
CA ALA A 285 -0.81 3.79 -35.13
C ALA A 285 0.31 3.33 -34.19
N LEU A 286 0.32 2.05 -33.81
CA LEU A 286 1.33 1.47 -32.92
C LEU A 286 2.71 1.32 -33.59
N ARG A 287 2.75 1.25 -34.94
CA ARG A 287 3.98 1.42 -35.73
C ARG A 287 4.48 2.86 -35.81
N MET A 288 3.68 3.86 -35.45
CA MET A 288 4.14 5.25 -35.25
C MET A 288 4.74 5.42 -33.85
N VAL A 289 4.09 4.87 -32.81
CA VAL A 289 4.60 4.89 -31.42
C VAL A 289 5.97 4.19 -31.31
N SER A 290 6.12 2.99 -31.87
CA SER A 290 7.39 2.24 -31.86
C SER A 290 8.51 2.91 -32.67
N LYS A 291 8.17 3.77 -33.64
CA LYS A 291 9.13 4.64 -34.36
C LYS A 291 9.45 5.94 -33.63
N GLN A 292 9.02 6.09 -32.37
CA GLN A 292 9.20 7.30 -31.54
C GLN A 292 8.61 8.58 -32.16
N MET A 293 7.63 8.45 -33.05
CA MET A 293 6.81 9.59 -33.47
C MET A 293 6.09 10.18 -32.24
N PRO A 294 5.72 11.48 -32.24
CA PRO A 294 4.86 12.06 -31.22
C PRO A 294 3.40 11.58 -31.39
N TYR A 295 3.18 10.28 -31.20
CA TYR A 295 1.90 9.59 -31.31
C TYR A 295 1.56 8.86 -30.01
N VAL A 296 0.28 8.87 -29.60
CA VAL A 296 -0.26 8.05 -28.51
C VAL A 296 -1.49 7.28 -29.01
N SER A 297 -1.62 5.99 -28.64
CA SER A 297 -2.82 5.21 -28.92
C SER A 297 -3.43 4.67 -27.61
N VAL A 298 -4.69 5.00 -27.35
CA VAL A 298 -5.51 4.37 -26.29
C VAL A 298 -6.31 3.22 -26.88
N GLY A 299 -6.60 2.16 -26.13
CA GLY A 299 -7.28 1.01 -26.72
C GLY A 299 -7.44 -0.15 -25.76
N GLY A 300 -7.82 -1.30 -26.31
CA GLY A 300 -8.23 -2.47 -25.53
C GLY A 300 -9.65 -2.93 -25.81
N HIS A 301 -10.54 -2.02 -26.19
CA HIS A 301 -11.97 -2.32 -26.40
C HIS A 301 -12.27 -3.31 -27.54
N PHE A 302 -11.25 -3.75 -28.30
CA PHE A 302 -11.38 -4.92 -29.17
C PHE A 302 -11.68 -6.21 -28.39
N SER A 303 -11.29 -6.32 -27.11
CA SER A 303 -11.56 -7.50 -26.27
C SER A 303 -13.01 -7.66 -25.80
N GLU A 304 -13.84 -6.63 -25.96
CA GLU A 304 -15.25 -6.57 -25.51
C GLU A 304 -16.08 -7.78 -25.94
N ALA A 305 -15.89 -8.26 -27.18
CA ALA A 305 -16.59 -9.43 -27.68
C ALA A 305 -16.16 -10.72 -26.96
N ALA A 306 -14.87 -10.94 -26.71
CA ALA A 306 -14.40 -12.09 -25.93
C ALA A 306 -14.88 -12.05 -24.46
N TRP A 307 -14.92 -10.86 -23.85
CA TRP A 307 -15.52 -10.66 -22.53
C TRP A 307 -17.01 -11.03 -22.51
N GLY A 308 -17.75 -10.66 -23.54
CA GLY A 308 -19.15 -11.06 -23.72
C GLY A 308 -19.33 -12.57 -23.96
N LEU A 309 -18.37 -13.23 -24.62
CA LEU A 309 -18.38 -14.69 -24.80
C LEU A 309 -18.14 -15.43 -23.48
N ILE A 310 -17.18 -15.01 -22.64
CA ILE A 310 -16.98 -15.59 -21.30
C ILE A 310 -18.27 -15.46 -20.48
N LEU A 311 -18.90 -14.27 -20.46
CA LEU A 311 -20.15 -14.05 -19.72
C LEU A 311 -21.30 -14.94 -20.22
N LEU A 312 -21.46 -15.10 -21.55
CA LEU A 312 -22.47 -15.99 -22.13
C LEU A 312 -22.18 -17.47 -21.80
N ASN A 313 -20.93 -17.92 -21.96
CA ASN A 313 -20.49 -19.27 -21.67
C ASN A 313 -20.77 -19.63 -20.20
N ASP A 314 -20.28 -18.81 -19.27
CA ASP A 314 -20.39 -19.06 -17.84
C ASP A 314 -21.86 -19.12 -17.42
N TYR A 315 -22.72 -18.24 -17.95
CA TYR A 315 -24.16 -18.29 -17.72
C TYR A 315 -24.81 -19.56 -18.28
N LEU A 316 -24.42 -20.01 -19.49
CA LEU A 316 -24.97 -21.20 -20.14
C LEU A 316 -24.60 -22.50 -19.41
N HIS A 317 -23.41 -22.56 -18.79
CA HIS A 317 -23.00 -23.64 -17.91
C HIS A 317 -23.42 -23.45 -16.43
N GLY A 318 -24.23 -22.43 -16.13
CA GLY A 318 -24.93 -22.26 -14.84
C GLY A 318 -24.22 -21.36 -13.80
N SER A 319 -23.10 -20.75 -14.15
CA SER A 319 -22.37 -19.78 -13.32
C SER A 319 -22.92 -18.37 -13.51
N ASP A 320 -24.10 -18.10 -12.94
CA ASP A 320 -24.77 -16.80 -13.07
C ASP A 320 -24.01 -15.65 -12.37
N PHE A 321 -23.51 -14.72 -13.19
CA PHE A 321 -22.72 -13.58 -12.78
C PHE A 321 -23.49 -12.43 -12.11
N ALA A 322 -24.83 -12.45 -12.08
CA ALA A 322 -25.65 -11.35 -11.55
C ALA A 322 -25.47 -11.06 -10.04
N ALA A 323 -24.84 -11.96 -9.29
CA ALA A 323 -24.45 -11.72 -7.90
C ALA A 323 -23.23 -10.77 -7.75
N GLU A 324 -22.48 -10.56 -8.84
CA GLU A 324 -21.29 -9.70 -8.89
C GLU A 324 -21.63 -8.36 -9.57
N SER A 325 -22.11 -8.41 -10.82
CA SER A 325 -22.75 -7.31 -11.54
C SER A 325 -23.51 -7.86 -12.75
N THR A 326 -24.46 -7.12 -13.30
CA THR A 326 -24.98 -7.36 -14.66
C THR A 326 -24.49 -6.34 -15.68
N GLN A 327 -23.83 -5.26 -15.23
CA GLN A 327 -23.19 -4.24 -16.07
C GLN A 327 -21.71 -4.19 -15.72
N PHE A 328 -20.87 -4.57 -16.68
CA PHE A 328 -19.42 -4.54 -16.56
C PHE A 328 -18.86 -3.43 -17.44
N HIS A 329 -17.80 -2.77 -16.96
CA HIS A 329 -17.08 -1.77 -17.74
C HIS A 329 -15.60 -2.10 -17.85
N SER A 330 -15.09 -2.22 -19.07
CA SER A 330 -13.65 -2.40 -19.30
C SER A 330 -12.93 -1.05 -19.33
N GLN A 331 -11.72 -1.01 -18.77
CA GLN A 331 -10.87 0.18 -18.85
C GLN A 331 -9.87 0.03 -19.99
N MET A 332 -9.93 0.97 -20.94
CA MET A 332 -8.91 1.09 -21.99
C MET A 332 -7.56 1.50 -21.39
N TYR A 333 -6.48 1.09 -22.05
CA TYR A 333 -5.10 1.35 -21.63
C TYR A 333 -4.37 2.21 -22.68
N ALA A 334 -3.37 2.97 -22.24
CA ALA A 334 -2.60 3.88 -23.10
C ALA A 334 -1.24 3.29 -23.50
N ILE A 335 -0.96 3.28 -24.80
CA ILE A 335 0.35 2.92 -25.35
C ILE A 335 1.04 4.17 -25.90
N ASN A 336 2.26 4.39 -25.40
CA ASN A 336 3.14 5.52 -25.71
C ASN A 336 4.60 5.02 -25.83
N GLU A 337 5.54 5.93 -26.11
CA GLU A 337 6.94 5.61 -26.35
C GLU A 337 7.66 4.94 -25.17
N LYS A 338 7.09 5.03 -23.96
CA LYS A 338 7.70 4.52 -22.72
C LYS A 338 7.29 3.07 -22.43
N ASN A 339 6.18 2.59 -22.97
CA ASN A 339 5.65 1.25 -22.71
C ASN A 339 5.42 0.38 -23.96
N ILE A 340 5.43 0.92 -25.18
CA ILE A 340 5.20 0.17 -26.44
C ILE A 340 5.96 -1.17 -26.55
N ASN A 341 7.19 -1.24 -26.06
CA ASN A 341 8.01 -2.46 -26.07
C ASN A 341 7.36 -3.63 -25.29
N THR A 342 6.58 -3.33 -24.23
CA THR A 342 5.83 -4.31 -23.41
C THR A 342 4.57 -4.83 -24.11
N PHE A 343 4.19 -4.24 -25.24
CA PHE A 343 2.99 -4.60 -26.00
C PHE A 343 3.34 -5.12 -27.40
N GLN A 344 4.57 -4.94 -27.87
CA GLN A 344 4.98 -5.22 -29.25
C GLN A 344 4.77 -6.68 -29.69
N SER A 345 4.87 -7.64 -28.76
CA SER A 345 4.55 -9.06 -28.99
C SER A 345 3.05 -9.38 -28.94
N PHE A 346 2.25 -8.57 -28.23
CA PHE A 346 0.79 -8.77 -28.08
C PHE A 346 -0.03 -8.11 -29.20
N ILE A 347 0.53 -7.07 -29.85
CA ILE A 347 -0.12 -6.31 -30.92
C ILE A 347 0.02 -7.06 -32.26
N GLY A 348 -1.06 -7.69 -32.72
CA GLY A 348 -1.11 -8.37 -34.02
C GLY A 348 -0.42 -9.74 -34.05
N ASP A 349 -0.35 -10.40 -32.90
CA ASP A 349 0.04 -11.80 -32.72
C ASP A 349 -1.20 -12.72 -32.70
N ASP A 350 -0.98 -14.03 -32.78
CA ASP A 350 -2.03 -15.04 -32.68
C ASP A 350 -2.53 -15.16 -31.24
N TRP A 351 -3.65 -14.48 -30.94
CA TRP A 351 -4.26 -14.43 -29.61
C TRP A 351 -4.76 -15.79 -29.07
N LYS A 352 -4.70 -16.87 -29.87
CA LYS A 352 -4.83 -18.25 -29.39
C LYS A 352 -3.80 -18.62 -28.31
N ARG A 353 -2.77 -17.81 -28.05
CA ARG A 353 -1.86 -17.96 -26.91
C ARG A 353 -2.53 -17.74 -25.54
N ILE A 354 -3.61 -16.96 -25.49
CA ILE A 354 -4.31 -16.61 -24.25
C ILE A 354 -5.14 -17.80 -23.79
N ASP A 355 -5.03 -18.12 -22.50
CA ASP A 355 -5.88 -19.09 -21.80
C ASP A 355 -7.16 -18.38 -21.33
N PHE A 356 -8.19 -18.38 -22.18
CA PHE A 356 -9.50 -17.80 -21.87
C PHE A 356 -10.32 -18.70 -20.95
N LYS A 357 -10.12 -20.03 -20.96
CA LYS A 357 -10.68 -20.94 -19.95
C LYS A 357 -10.30 -20.49 -18.55
N SER A 358 -9.06 -20.08 -18.31
CA SER A 358 -8.62 -19.55 -17.01
C SER A 358 -9.33 -18.26 -16.59
N LEU A 359 -9.99 -17.55 -17.50
CA LEU A 359 -10.75 -16.32 -17.22
C LEU A 359 -12.25 -16.59 -16.97
N SER A 360 -12.71 -17.83 -17.18
CA SER A 360 -14.06 -18.32 -16.89
C SER A 360 -14.23 -18.77 -15.43
N LYS A 361 -15.41 -18.53 -14.85
CA LYS A 361 -15.79 -18.98 -13.50
C LYS A 361 -15.98 -20.50 -13.39
N GLU A 362 -16.08 -21.24 -14.49
CA GLU A 362 -15.98 -22.70 -14.49
C GLU A 362 -14.63 -23.17 -13.92
N HIS A 363 -13.56 -22.46 -14.27
CA HIS A 363 -12.19 -22.79 -13.88
C HIS A 363 -11.72 -21.97 -12.66
N GLN A 364 -12.24 -20.76 -12.46
CA GLN A 364 -11.95 -19.89 -11.31
C GLN A 364 -13.15 -19.64 -10.37
N ASN A 365 -13.75 -20.72 -9.88
CA ASN A 365 -14.87 -20.64 -8.95
C ASN A 365 -14.48 -19.87 -7.66
N GLY A 366 -15.15 -18.73 -7.43
CA GLY A 366 -14.95 -17.86 -6.27
C GLY A 366 -14.09 -16.61 -6.50
N GLN A 367 -13.52 -16.40 -7.70
CA GLN A 367 -12.88 -15.12 -8.06
C GLN A 367 -13.88 -14.12 -8.66
N ILE A 368 -13.48 -12.84 -8.74
CA ILE A 368 -14.23 -11.72 -9.34
C ILE A 368 -13.78 -11.58 -10.81
N TYR A 369 -14.67 -11.23 -11.74
CA TYR A 369 -14.28 -11.01 -13.14
C TYR A 369 -13.33 -9.80 -13.25
N ASN A 370 -12.26 -9.95 -14.02
CA ASN A 370 -11.24 -8.92 -14.20
C ASN A 370 -11.02 -8.64 -15.70
N PHE A 371 -11.98 -7.95 -16.31
CA PHE A 371 -11.99 -7.55 -17.73
C PHE A 371 -10.98 -6.43 -18.08
N SER A 372 -9.89 -6.32 -17.32
CA SER A 372 -8.79 -5.39 -17.59
C SER A 372 -7.82 -5.98 -18.62
N ILE A 373 -7.50 -5.22 -19.66
CA ILE A 373 -6.44 -5.57 -20.61
C ILE A 373 -5.09 -5.79 -19.91
N LYS A 374 -4.82 -5.07 -18.80
CA LYS A 374 -3.61 -5.32 -18.02
C LYS A 374 -3.60 -6.74 -17.44
N HIS A 375 -4.72 -7.22 -16.93
CA HIS A 375 -4.81 -8.59 -16.40
C HIS A 375 -4.62 -9.64 -17.50
N LEU A 376 -5.17 -9.40 -18.68
CA LEU A 376 -4.99 -10.28 -19.84
C LEU A 376 -3.56 -10.25 -20.41
N LEU A 377 -2.84 -9.15 -20.27
CA LEU A 377 -1.39 -9.10 -20.55
C LEU A 377 -0.61 -9.84 -19.45
N ASP A 378 -1.00 -9.67 -18.18
CA ASP A 378 -0.43 -10.41 -17.06
C ASP A 378 -0.67 -11.93 -17.23
N THR A 379 -1.77 -12.42 -17.85
CA THR A 379 -1.92 -13.86 -18.20
C THR A 379 -1.15 -14.25 -19.47
N TYR A 380 -1.23 -13.47 -20.55
CA TYR A 380 -0.54 -13.71 -21.82
C TYR A 380 0.98 -13.89 -21.64
N TYR A 381 1.63 -13.09 -20.78
CA TYR A 381 3.08 -13.19 -20.54
C TYR A 381 3.50 -14.24 -19.51
N ASN A 382 2.58 -14.73 -18.67
CA ASN A 382 2.91 -15.73 -17.64
C ASN A 382 2.52 -17.18 -18.04
N ASN A 383 1.51 -17.38 -18.89
CA ASN A 383 1.06 -18.72 -19.27
C ASN A 383 1.89 -19.31 -20.43
N SER A 384 2.94 -20.03 -20.08
CA SER A 384 3.75 -20.80 -21.05
C SER A 384 2.97 -21.98 -21.63
N LYS A 385 2.66 -21.96 -22.94
CA LYS A 385 2.15 -23.16 -23.62
C LYS A 385 3.17 -24.29 -23.61
N MET A 386 2.71 -25.51 -23.38
CA MET A 386 3.46 -26.70 -23.75
C MET A 386 3.70 -26.69 -25.26
N LEU A 387 4.87 -27.19 -25.69
CA LEU A 387 5.26 -27.18 -27.10
C LEU A 387 4.48 -28.25 -27.88
N THR A 388 3.32 -27.88 -28.41
CA THR A 388 2.50 -28.74 -29.27
C THR A 388 2.95 -28.63 -30.72
N LEU A 389 3.40 -29.74 -31.29
CA LEU A 389 3.68 -29.92 -32.71
C LEU A 389 2.51 -30.67 -33.37
N THR A 390 2.38 -30.57 -34.70
CA THR A 390 1.48 -31.46 -35.47
C THR A 390 2.14 -32.81 -35.73
N ASP A 391 1.36 -33.81 -36.16
CA ASP A 391 1.90 -35.10 -36.58
C ASP A 391 2.91 -34.94 -37.74
N GLU A 392 2.61 -34.08 -38.72
CA GLU A 392 3.51 -33.74 -39.84
C GLU A 392 4.83 -33.10 -39.36
N GLU A 393 4.76 -32.17 -38.41
CA GLU A 393 5.93 -31.53 -37.82
C GLU A 393 6.78 -32.52 -37.00
N THR A 394 6.13 -33.47 -36.35
CA THR A 394 6.78 -34.51 -35.54
C THR A 394 7.48 -35.52 -36.44
N GLU A 395 6.81 -36.05 -37.47
CA GLU A 395 7.41 -36.93 -38.47
C GLU A 395 8.57 -36.22 -39.20
N TRP A 396 8.43 -34.93 -39.50
CA TRP A 396 9.51 -34.14 -40.10
C TRP A 396 10.77 -34.11 -39.22
N LEU A 397 10.63 -33.98 -37.90
CA LEU A 397 11.77 -34.01 -36.97
C LEU A 397 12.38 -35.41 -36.80
N GLU A 398 11.58 -36.47 -36.83
CA GLU A 398 12.09 -37.84 -36.84
C GLU A 398 12.96 -38.10 -38.09
N GLN A 399 12.53 -37.59 -39.24
CA GLN A 399 13.30 -37.64 -40.50
C GLN A 399 14.53 -36.71 -40.51
N HIS A 400 14.55 -35.64 -39.71
CA HIS A 400 15.60 -34.62 -39.68
C HIS A 400 16.21 -34.43 -38.27
N ASN A 401 16.53 -35.54 -37.60
CA ASN A 401 16.98 -35.57 -36.20
C ASN A 401 18.27 -34.79 -35.87
N THR A 402 19.03 -34.36 -36.89
CA THR A 402 20.28 -33.61 -36.76
C THR A 402 20.26 -32.40 -37.71
N LEU A 403 20.36 -31.19 -37.15
CA LEU A 403 20.21 -29.92 -37.86
C LEU A 403 21.49 -29.08 -37.74
N ARG A 404 21.99 -28.57 -38.87
CA ARG A 404 23.26 -27.84 -38.93
C ARG A 404 23.04 -26.36 -38.61
N LEU A 405 23.71 -25.85 -37.59
CA LEU A 405 23.61 -24.47 -37.12
C LEU A 405 24.73 -23.61 -37.71
N ALA A 406 24.36 -22.59 -38.47
CA ALA A 406 25.23 -21.51 -38.90
C ALA A 406 25.52 -20.59 -37.72
N ILE A 407 26.78 -20.38 -37.34
CA ILE A 407 27.15 -19.51 -36.21
C ILE A 407 28.14 -18.42 -36.64
N ASP A 408 28.09 -17.26 -35.99
CA ASP A 408 29.26 -16.37 -35.89
C ASP A 408 30.14 -16.84 -34.71
N ILE A 409 31.46 -16.75 -34.89
CA ILE A 409 32.45 -17.27 -33.95
C ILE A 409 33.06 -16.18 -33.06
N ASP A 410 32.91 -14.89 -33.41
CA ASP A 410 33.51 -13.75 -32.70
C ASP A 410 32.49 -12.61 -32.45
N TRP A 411 31.25 -12.95 -32.08
CA TRP A 411 30.19 -11.98 -31.80
C TRP A 411 29.56 -12.06 -30.38
N PRO A 412 30.39 -12.02 -29.31
CA PRO A 412 29.87 -11.99 -27.95
C PRO A 412 29.04 -10.72 -27.67
N PRO A 413 28.08 -10.75 -26.72
CA PRO A 413 27.63 -11.92 -25.97
C PRO A 413 26.57 -12.74 -26.73
N PHE A 414 26.32 -12.52 -28.02
CA PHE A 414 25.20 -13.14 -28.75
C PHE A 414 25.50 -14.55 -29.21
N GLU A 415 26.60 -14.71 -29.95
CA GLU A 415 27.15 -15.98 -30.42
C GLU A 415 28.66 -15.84 -30.59
N TYR A 416 29.42 -16.76 -30.00
CA TYR A 416 30.86 -16.85 -30.15
C TYR A 416 31.34 -18.27 -29.83
N VAL A 417 32.61 -18.53 -30.12
CA VAL A 417 33.28 -19.78 -29.76
C VAL A 417 34.36 -19.48 -28.71
N ASP A 418 34.42 -20.27 -27.64
CA ASP A 418 35.43 -20.10 -26.58
C ASP A 418 36.77 -20.79 -26.91
N ASP A 419 37.77 -20.60 -26.05
CA ASP A 419 39.12 -21.19 -26.20
C ASP A 419 39.11 -22.74 -26.27
N ASN A 420 38.02 -23.40 -25.86
CA ASN A 420 37.83 -24.85 -25.90
C ASN A 420 37.08 -25.31 -27.16
N ASN A 421 36.81 -24.41 -28.11
CA ASN A 421 35.94 -24.60 -29.27
C ASN A 421 34.47 -24.89 -28.93
N ILE A 422 33.98 -24.43 -27.77
CA ILE A 422 32.58 -24.57 -27.35
C ILE A 422 31.79 -23.34 -27.81
N TYR A 423 30.67 -23.57 -28.49
CA TYR A 423 29.72 -22.55 -28.89
C TYR A 423 28.99 -21.97 -27.67
N GLN A 424 29.07 -20.66 -27.48
CA GLN A 424 28.55 -19.92 -26.32
C GLN A 424 27.85 -18.61 -26.74
N GLY A 425 27.10 -18.01 -25.80
CA GLY A 425 26.39 -16.75 -25.98
C GLY A 425 24.90 -16.86 -25.67
N MET A 426 24.20 -15.73 -25.73
CA MET A 426 22.75 -15.65 -25.51
C MET A 426 21.99 -16.60 -26.44
N SER A 427 22.27 -16.53 -27.75
CA SER A 427 21.57 -17.35 -28.74
C SER A 427 21.89 -18.83 -28.62
N ALA A 428 23.07 -19.20 -28.10
CA ALA A 428 23.43 -20.57 -27.76
C ALA A 428 22.54 -21.14 -26.63
N ASP A 429 22.20 -20.34 -25.61
CA ASP A 429 21.26 -20.77 -24.57
C ASP A 429 19.83 -20.95 -25.13
N TYR A 430 19.36 -20.06 -26.01
CA TYR A 430 18.07 -20.25 -26.71
C TYR A 430 18.07 -21.55 -27.55
N ILE A 431 19.10 -21.77 -28.37
CA ILE A 431 19.26 -23.00 -29.16
C ILE A 431 19.28 -24.25 -28.27
N LYS A 432 19.91 -24.19 -27.09
CA LYS A 432 19.93 -25.31 -26.14
C LYS A 432 18.52 -25.66 -25.63
N ILE A 433 17.71 -24.65 -25.29
CA ILE A 433 16.30 -24.86 -24.88
C ILE A 433 15.48 -25.43 -26.05
N ILE A 434 15.66 -24.90 -27.27
CA ILE A 434 14.97 -25.37 -28.48
C ILE A 434 15.32 -26.84 -28.78
N ALA A 435 16.61 -27.20 -28.79
CA ALA A 435 17.06 -28.57 -29.00
C ALA A 435 16.50 -29.53 -27.94
N GLN A 436 16.52 -29.13 -26.67
CA GLN A 436 15.97 -29.93 -25.57
C GLN A 436 14.46 -30.16 -25.68
N ARG A 437 13.70 -29.17 -26.16
CA ARG A 437 12.23 -29.27 -26.29
C ARG A 437 11.76 -29.95 -27.57
N LEU A 438 12.52 -29.85 -28.65
CA LEU A 438 12.26 -30.54 -29.92
C LEU A 438 12.83 -31.96 -29.98
N GLY A 439 13.69 -32.36 -29.04
CA GLY A 439 14.32 -33.68 -29.02
C GLY A 439 15.38 -33.91 -30.10
N VAL A 440 15.74 -32.89 -30.87
CA VAL A 440 16.70 -32.98 -32.00
C VAL A 440 18.10 -32.51 -31.63
N LYS A 441 19.10 -33.04 -32.34
CA LYS A 441 20.48 -32.59 -32.23
C LYS A 441 20.71 -31.35 -33.10
N ILE A 442 21.22 -30.27 -32.51
CA ILE A 442 21.61 -29.07 -33.24
C ILE A 442 23.13 -28.92 -33.15
N GLU A 443 23.83 -28.93 -34.29
CA GLU A 443 25.30 -28.95 -34.35
C GLU A 443 25.89 -27.62 -34.88
N PRO A 444 26.71 -26.90 -34.11
CA PRO A 444 27.35 -25.65 -34.55
C PRO A 444 28.43 -25.89 -35.60
N SER A 445 28.40 -25.09 -36.67
CA SER A 445 29.39 -25.13 -37.77
C SER A 445 30.67 -24.36 -37.45
N VAL A 446 31.37 -24.79 -36.39
CA VAL A 446 32.65 -24.25 -35.93
C VAL A 446 33.70 -24.27 -37.05
N GLY A 447 34.53 -23.23 -37.13
CA GLY A 447 35.66 -23.16 -38.07
C GLY A 447 35.37 -22.55 -39.45
N LYS A 448 34.16 -22.04 -39.70
CA LYS A 448 33.85 -21.15 -40.82
C LYS A 448 33.93 -19.68 -40.35
N SER A 449 34.43 -18.78 -41.19
CA SER A 449 34.27 -17.32 -41.00
C SER A 449 32.86 -16.86 -41.35
N TRP A 450 32.44 -15.67 -40.87
CA TRP A 450 31.11 -15.13 -41.17
C TRP A 450 30.80 -15.06 -42.69
N GLU A 451 31.78 -14.68 -43.53
CA GLU A 451 31.63 -14.72 -44.99
C GLU A 451 31.39 -16.14 -45.52
N GLN A 452 32.15 -17.13 -45.04
CA GLN A 452 31.97 -18.53 -45.42
C GLN A 452 30.62 -19.10 -44.95
N VAL A 453 30.09 -18.63 -43.81
CA VAL A 453 28.75 -18.96 -43.32
C VAL A 453 27.67 -18.39 -44.26
N VAL A 454 27.80 -17.13 -44.69
CA VAL A 454 26.86 -16.50 -45.66
C VAL A 454 26.88 -17.22 -47.01
N GLN A 455 28.06 -17.61 -47.52
CA GLN A 455 28.14 -18.39 -48.77
C GLN A 455 27.55 -19.80 -48.62
N ALA A 456 27.84 -20.47 -47.50
CA ALA A 456 27.23 -21.75 -47.13
C ALA A 456 25.70 -21.66 -47.01
N SER A 457 25.16 -20.51 -46.59
CA SER A 457 23.70 -20.26 -46.57
C SER A 457 23.11 -20.21 -47.97
N LYS A 458 23.73 -19.46 -48.89
CA LYS A 458 23.28 -19.33 -50.28
C LYS A 458 23.39 -20.67 -51.03
N GLN A 459 24.24 -21.58 -50.55
CA GLN A 459 24.41 -22.96 -51.05
C GLN A 459 23.59 -24.03 -50.28
N LYS A 460 22.83 -23.65 -49.24
CA LYS A 460 22.02 -24.55 -48.37
C LYS A 460 22.83 -25.61 -47.58
N GLU A 461 24.10 -25.34 -47.29
CA GLU A 461 24.95 -26.20 -46.45
C GLU A 461 24.60 -26.12 -44.94
N LEU A 462 23.79 -25.15 -44.53
CA LEU A 462 23.45 -24.87 -43.13
C LEU A 462 21.95 -24.60 -42.99
N ASP A 463 21.33 -25.08 -41.92
CA ASP A 463 19.88 -25.26 -41.82
C ASP A 463 19.18 -24.26 -40.91
N ILE A 464 19.77 -23.96 -39.74
CA ILE A 464 19.29 -23.00 -38.74
C ILE A 464 20.33 -21.90 -38.57
N TYR A 465 19.88 -20.68 -38.29
CA TYR A 465 20.68 -19.48 -38.03
C TYR A 465 20.18 -18.84 -36.72
N PRO A 466 21.00 -18.67 -35.69
CA PRO A 466 20.52 -18.38 -34.34
C PRO A 466 20.30 -16.88 -34.07
N ALA A 467 21.12 -15.95 -34.54
CA ALA A 467 20.86 -14.52 -34.33
C ALA A 467 21.17 -13.66 -35.57
N LEU A 468 20.19 -13.51 -36.47
CA LEU A 468 20.32 -12.68 -37.66
C LEU A 468 19.38 -11.47 -37.65
N SER A 469 19.93 -10.29 -38.00
CA SER A 469 19.11 -9.17 -38.45
C SER A 469 18.49 -9.48 -39.83
N ILE A 470 17.22 -9.12 -39.98
CA ILE A 470 16.47 -9.28 -41.22
C ILE A 470 16.89 -8.20 -42.23
N THR A 471 17.47 -8.58 -43.36
CA THR A 471 17.78 -7.65 -44.48
C THR A 471 17.23 -8.17 -45.81
N PRO A 472 17.06 -7.32 -46.85
CA PRO A 472 16.42 -7.73 -48.11
C PRO A 472 17.12 -8.89 -48.84
N ASP A 473 18.45 -8.84 -49.00
CA ASP A 473 19.25 -9.93 -49.60
C ASP A 473 19.04 -11.25 -48.85
N ARG A 474 19.06 -11.20 -47.51
CA ARG A 474 18.90 -12.40 -46.66
C ARG A 474 17.52 -13.04 -46.80
N LYS A 475 16.46 -12.26 -47.09
CA LYS A 475 15.11 -12.78 -47.42
C LYS A 475 15.03 -13.49 -48.77
N GLU A 476 16.03 -13.38 -49.65
CA GLU A 476 16.02 -14.10 -50.91
C GLU A 476 16.25 -15.60 -50.72
N TYR A 477 17.03 -16.01 -49.71
CA TYR A 477 17.42 -17.41 -49.46
C TYR A 477 17.07 -17.96 -48.07
N LEU A 478 16.66 -17.13 -47.10
CA LEU A 478 16.20 -17.55 -45.76
C LEU A 478 14.72 -17.23 -45.48
N ARG A 479 14.13 -17.98 -44.53
CA ARG A 479 12.89 -17.64 -43.80
C ARG A 479 13.25 -17.22 -42.38
N PHE A 480 12.65 -16.17 -41.87
CA PHE A 480 12.94 -15.60 -40.54
C PHE A 480 11.77 -15.82 -39.58
N THR A 481 12.07 -16.11 -38.32
CA THR A 481 11.11 -16.01 -37.21
C THR A 481 10.78 -14.56 -36.91
N LEU A 482 9.81 -14.32 -36.04
CA LEU A 482 9.73 -13.04 -35.32
C LEU A 482 11.05 -12.77 -34.56
N PRO A 483 11.48 -11.50 -34.40
CA PRO A 483 12.65 -11.18 -33.58
C PRO A 483 12.44 -11.59 -32.13
N TYR A 484 13.42 -12.26 -31.54
CA TYR A 484 13.37 -12.74 -30.15
C TYR A 484 14.37 -12.01 -29.23
N LEU A 485 15.28 -11.22 -29.81
CA LEU A 485 16.20 -10.32 -29.12
C LEU A 485 16.25 -8.97 -29.85
N SER A 486 16.36 -7.87 -29.11
CA SER A 486 16.39 -6.51 -29.66
C SER A 486 17.26 -5.57 -28.84
N PHE A 487 18.25 -4.95 -29.46
CA PHE A 487 19.26 -4.11 -28.80
C PHE A 487 19.39 -2.73 -29.49
N PRO A 488 19.64 -1.64 -28.76
CA PRO A 488 19.89 -0.34 -29.37
C PRO A 488 21.26 -0.33 -30.07
N MET A 489 21.31 0.26 -31.27
CA MET A 489 22.57 0.55 -31.95
C MET A 489 23.09 1.90 -31.45
N MET A 490 24.32 1.92 -30.95
CA MET A 490 24.91 3.06 -30.25
C MET A 490 26.15 3.59 -30.97
N ILE A 491 26.49 4.84 -30.67
CA ILE A 491 27.70 5.52 -31.10
C ILE A 491 28.71 5.45 -29.95
N ILE A 492 29.84 4.77 -30.16
CA ILE A 492 30.95 4.68 -29.21
C ILE A 492 32.09 5.56 -29.75
N THR A 493 32.67 6.42 -28.90
CA THR A 493 33.80 7.28 -29.27
C THR A 493 34.91 7.19 -28.22
N ASN A 494 36.07 7.77 -28.54
CA ASN A 494 37.04 8.15 -27.51
C ASN A 494 36.38 9.14 -26.51
N GLN A 495 36.77 9.05 -25.24
CA GLN A 495 36.30 9.88 -24.13
C GLN A 495 36.48 11.39 -24.35
N ASP A 496 37.46 11.80 -25.16
CA ASP A 496 37.78 13.21 -25.42
C ASP A 496 36.79 13.87 -26.41
N ILE A 497 36.03 13.06 -27.16
CA ILE A 497 35.04 13.54 -28.13
C ILE A 497 33.74 13.92 -27.39
N PRO A 498 33.11 15.09 -27.67
CA PRO A 498 31.83 15.48 -27.08
C PRO A 498 30.68 14.49 -27.34
N TYR A 499 29.61 14.56 -26.55
CA TYR A 499 28.43 13.72 -26.75
C TYR A 499 27.72 14.07 -28.08
N ILE A 500 27.37 13.04 -28.84
CA ILE A 500 26.80 13.07 -30.19
C ILE A 500 25.29 12.86 -30.10
N ASN A 501 24.55 13.97 -30.11
CA ASN A 501 23.07 13.96 -30.05
C ASN A 501 22.38 13.29 -31.25
N ASN A 502 23.08 13.16 -32.40
CA ASN A 502 22.47 12.67 -33.64
C ASN A 502 23.56 12.10 -34.57
N ILE A 503 23.28 10.97 -35.22
CA ILE A 503 24.13 10.34 -36.25
C ILE A 503 24.51 11.31 -37.40
N ASN A 504 23.68 12.33 -37.64
CA ASN A 504 23.96 13.42 -38.59
C ASN A 504 25.18 14.29 -38.25
N ALA A 505 25.75 14.20 -37.04
CA ALA A 505 26.99 14.90 -36.69
C ALA A 505 28.25 14.20 -37.26
N LEU A 506 28.14 12.93 -37.66
CA LEU A 506 29.26 12.12 -38.18
C LEU A 506 29.41 12.18 -39.70
N LYS A 507 28.80 13.16 -40.38
CA LYS A 507 28.76 13.24 -41.85
C LYS A 507 30.14 13.40 -42.50
N ASP A 508 30.97 14.27 -41.93
CA ASP A 508 32.31 14.54 -42.47
C ASP A 508 33.39 13.62 -41.88
N GLU A 509 33.04 12.90 -40.81
CA GLU A 509 33.92 12.01 -40.05
C GLU A 509 34.10 10.63 -40.70
N VAL A 510 35.11 9.90 -40.22
CA VAL A 510 35.27 8.47 -40.49
C VAL A 510 34.69 7.66 -39.33
N VAL A 511 33.83 6.70 -39.64
CA VAL A 511 33.12 5.84 -38.68
C VAL A 511 33.45 4.37 -38.96
N SER A 512 33.90 3.64 -37.94
CA SER A 512 34.10 2.19 -38.06
C SER A 512 32.80 1.41 -37.94
N VAL A 513 32.69 0.38 -38.77
CA VAL A 513 31.66 -0.67 -38.71
C VAL A 513 32.28 -2.02 -39.07
N VAL A 514 31.67 -3.11 -38.62
CA VAL A 514 32.11 -4.46 -39.02
C VAL A 514 31.55 -4.79 -40.40
N LYS A 515 32.41 -5.27 -41.30
CA LYS A 515 32.06 -5.62 -42.68
C LYS A 515 30.98 -6.71 -42.73
N GLY A 516 29.94 -6.48 -43.51
CA GLY A 516 28.84 -7.45 -43.68
C GLY A 516 27.91 -7.62 -42.46
N TYR A 517 28.06 -6.81 -41.42
CA TYR A 517 27.07 -6.69 -40.34
C TYR A 517 25.94 -5.72 -40.72
N SER A 518 24.82 -5.81 -40.01
CA SER A 518 23.64 -4.98 -40.28
C SER A 518 23.87 -3.47 -40.07
N SER A 519 24.84 -3.06 -39.24
CA SER A 519 25.22 -1.63 -39.14
C SER A 519 25.95 -1.11 -40.40
N HIS A 520 26.76 -1.94 -41.06
CA HIS A 520 27.40 -1.61 -42.34
C HIS A 520 26.36 -1.51 -43.46
N GLU A 521 25.50 -2.53 -43.65
CA GLU A 521 24.39 -2.51 -44.61
C GLU A 521 23.47 -1.29 -44.37
N MET A 522 23.14 -0.99 -43.11
CA MET A 522 22.25 0.12 -42.75
C MET A 522 22.88 1.50 -43.05
N LEU A 523 24.14 1.73 -42.64
CA LEU A 523 24.80 3.02 -42.90
C LEU A 523 25.04 3.25 -44.39
N GLN A 524 25.45 2.23 -45.14
CA GLN A 524 25.69 2.34 -46.57
C GLN A 524 24.42 2.74 -47.35
N ASN A 525 23.25 2.23 -46.93
CA ASN A 525 21.97 2.53 -47.59
C ASN A 525 21.30 3.82 -47.08
N ASN A 526 21.32 4.09 -45.77
CA ASN A 526 20.58 5.21 -45.16
C ASN A 526 21.42 6.47 -44.93
N HIS A 527 22.74 6.34 -44.83
CA HIS A 527 23.67 7.43 -44.56
C HIS A 527 24.93 7.39 -45.47
N PRO A 528 24.78 7.30 -46.81
CA PRO A 528 25.90 7.14 -47.75
C PRO A 528 26.91 8.30 -47.75
N GLN A 529 26.58 9.43 -47.11
CA GLN A 529 27.51 10.54 -46.89
C GLN A 529 28.57 10.27 -45.80
N ILE A 530 28.34 9.33 -44.87
CA ILE A 530 29.28 9.00 -43.78
C ILE A 530 30.40 8.11 -44.34
N LYS A 531 31.67 8.45 -44.08
CA LYS A 531 32.81 7.65 -44.53
C LYS A 531 32.97 6.43 -43.63
N LEU A 532 32.86 5.23 -44.20
CA LEU A 532 32.95 3.99 -43.43
C LEU A 532 34.37 3.41 -43.45
N PHE A 533 34.85 3.00 -42.27
CA PHE A 533 36.00 2.10 -42.12
C PHE A 533 35.47 0.69 -41.89
N GLU A 534 35.69 -0.20 -42.87
CA GLU A 534 35.30 -1.61 -42.80
C GLU A 534 36.31 -2.41 -41.96
N ALA A 535 35.97 -2.64 -40.69
CA ALA A 535 36.71 -3.54 -39.80
C ALA A 535 36.28 -5.00 -40.00
N ASN A 536 37.17 -5.94 -39.71
CA ASN A 536 36.92 -7.38 -39.83
C ASN A 536 36.12 -7.94 -38.64
N ASN A 537 36.30 -7.38 -37.44
CA ASN A 537 35.54 -7.71 -36.23
C ASN A 537 35.35 -6.48 -35.31
N VAL A 538 34.64 -6.63 -34.18
CA VAL A 538 34.37 -5.51 -33.26
C VAL A 538 35.61 -5.06 -32.49
N SER A 539 36.59 -5.93 -32.24
CA SER A 539 37.85 -5.57 -31.60
C SER A 539 38.66 -4.59 -32.46
N GLU A 540 38.86 -4.88 -33.76
CA GLU A 540 39.51 -3.94 -34.69
C GLU A 540 38.71 -2.63 -34.80
N ALA A 541 37.38 -2.70 -34.80
CA ALA A 541 36.51 -1.53 -34.88
C ALA A 541 36.63 -0.59 -33.68
N LEU A 542 36.77 -1.15 -32.46
CA LEU A 542 36.95 -0.37 -31.23
C LEU A 542 38.41 0.07 -31.04
N GLU A 543 39.38 -0.74 -31.44
CA GLU A 543 40.81 -0.37 -31.45
C GLU A 543 41.02 0.85 -32.34
N ALA A 544 40.42 0.89 -33.54
CA ALA A 544 40.49 2.04 -34.44
C ALA A 544 39.92 3.34 -33.83
N VAL A 545 38.92 3.26 -32.94
CA VAL A 545 38.39 4.41 -32.18
C VAL A 545 39.34 4.77 -31.02
N SER A 546 39.84 3.77 -30.30
CA SER A 546 40.73 3.96 -29.14
C SER A 546 42.06 4.59 -29.55
N SER A 547 42.62 4.19 -30.70
CA SER A 547 43.82 4.74 -31.32
C SER A 547 43.58 6.06 -32.09
N GLY A 548 42.34 6.52 -32.20
CA GLY A 548 41.99 7.77 -32.90
C GLY A 548 42.13 7.71 -34.43
N ARG A 549 42.17 6.50 -35.02
CA ARG A 549 42.16 6.30 -36.49
C ARG A 549 40.80 6.60 -37.10
N VAL A 550 39.72 6.49 -36.31
CA VAL A 550 38.35 6.88 -36.66
C VAL A 550 37.70 7.65 -35.51
N ALA A 551 36.68 8.45 -35.80
CA ALA A 551 36.01 9.27 -34.78
C ALA A 551 35.03 8.46 -33.90
N ALA A 552 34.37 7.47 -34.49
CA ALA A 552 33.34 6.67 -33.81
C ALA A 552 33.27 5.23 -34.34
N TYR A 553 32.74 4.33 -33.51
CA TYR A 553 32.22 3.02 -33.91
C TYR A 553 30.69 3.02 -33.76
N ILE A 554 29.99 2.43 -34.73
CA ILE A 554 28.52 2.27 -34.68
C ILE A 554 28.15 0.79 -34.71
N GLY A 555 27.52 0.32 -33.63
CA GLY A 555 27.17 -1.08 -33.46
C GLY A 555 26.39 -1.38 -32.18
N ASN A 556 26.38 -2.64 -31.76
CA ASN A 556 25.60 -3.10 -30.62
C ASN A 556 26.26 -2.74 -29.29
N ILE A 557 25.53 -2.12 -28.36
CA ILE A 557 26.05 -1.77 -27.04
C ILE A 557 26.52 -2.99 -26.23
N ALA A 558 25.86 -4.15 -26.37
CA ALA A 558 26.21 -5.34 -25.60
C ALA A 558 27.59 -5.88 -26.01
N THR A 559 27.82 -6.06 -27.31
CA THR A 559 29.12 -6.45 -27.87
C THR A 559 30.18 -5.39 -27.59
N ALA A 560 29.86 -4.11 -27.80
CA ALA A 560 30.80 -3.03 -27.53
C ALA A 560 31.26 -3.03 -26.06
N ASN A 561 30.31 -3.11 -25.12
CA ASN A 561 30.62 -3.12 -23.69
C ASN A 561 31.36 -4.41 -23.26
N TYR A 562 31.01 -5.56 -23.84
CA TYR A 562 31.74 -6.82 -23.61
C TYR A 562 33.20 -6.70 -24.07
N VAL A 563 33.44 -6.25 -25.31
CA VAL A 563 34.79 -6.11 -25.87
C VAL A 563 35.60 -5.04 -25.14
N MET A 564 35.01 -3.87 -24.84
CA MET A 564 35.64 -2.83 -24.00
C MET A 564 36.05 -3.35 -22.62
N THR A 565 35.23 -4.20 -22.01
CA THR A 565 35.56 -4.82 -20.70
C THR A 565 36.63 -5.90 -20.83
N ARG A 566 36.57 -6.74 -21.89
CA ARG A 566 37.52 -7.84 -22.14
C ARG A 566 38.93 -7.33 -22.47
N GLU A 567 39.02 -6.29 -23.29
CA GLU A 567 40.29 -5.75 -23.81
C GLU A 567 40.81 -4.54 -23.01
N GLY A 568 40.03 -4.06 -22.03
CA GLY A 568 40.46 -3.04 -21.08
C GLY A 568 40.45 -1.62 -21.63
N TYR A 569 39.61 -1.29 -22.62
CA TYR A 569 39.49 0.06 -23.17
C TYR A 569 38.85 1.03 -22.17
N THR A 570 39.67 1.69 -21.35
CA THR A 570 39.22 2.72 -20.39
C THR A 570 39.02 4.11 -21.00
N ASN A 571 39.50 4.33 -22.24
CA ASN A 571 39.42 5.61 -22.95
C ASN A 571 38.22 5.70 -23.92
N LEU A 572 37.33 4.71 -23.93
CA LEU A 572 36.14 4.67 -24.77
C LEU A 572 34.88 4.93 -23.95
N LYS A 573 33.89 5.60 -24.54
CA LYS A 573 32.59 5.84 -23.93
C LYS A 573 31.45 5.72 -24.95
N VAL A 574 30.25 5.44 -24.44
CA VAL A 574 29.01 5.58 -25.22
C VAL A 574 28.69 7.07 -25.33
N SER A 575 28.71 7.59 -26.56
CA SER A 575 28.55 9.01 -26.87
C SER A 575 27.27 9.33 -27.63
N GLY A 576 26.41 8.36 -27.95
CA GLY A 576 25.12 8.65 -28.58
C GLY A 576 24.24 7.43 -28.79
N VAL A 577 22.92 7.66 -28.81
CA VAL A 577 21.94 6.73 -29.38
C VAL A 577 21.85 6.97 -30.89
N THR A 578 21.69 5.90 -31.68
CA THR A 578 21.14 6.03 -33.03
C THR A 578 19.63 5.76 -33.00
N PRO A 579 18.83 6.21 -33.99
CA PRO A 579 17.42 5.81 -34.11
C PRO A 579 17.25 4.35 -34.54
N TYR A 580 18.33 3.58 -34.69
CA TYR A 580 18.32 2.21 -35.18
C TYR A 580 18.47 1.19 -34.05
N ARG A 581 17.80 0.06 -34.22
CA ARG A 581 17.92 -1.11 -33.34
C ARG A 581 18.44 -2.29 -34.14
N ILE A 582 19.18 -3.15 -33.45
CA ILE A 582 19.60 -4.46 -33.93
C ILE A 582 18.58 -5.45 -33.37
N ASP A 583 17.54 -5.70 -34.17
CA ASP A 583 16.57 -6.76 -33.94
C ASP A 583 17.13 -8.06 -34.54
N LEU A 584 16.98 -9.16 -33.80
CA LEU A 584 17.57 -10.46 -34.10
C LEU A 584 16.49 -11.54 -34.07
N SER A 585 16.28 -12.14 -35.24
CA SER A 585 15.44 -13.32 -35.45
C SER A 585 16.33 -14.56 -35.54
N MET A 586 15.74 -15.73 -35.27
CA MET A 586 16.26 -16.95 -35.86
C MET A 586 15.88 -16.98 -37.35
N ALA A 587 16.66 -17.69 -38.15
CA ALA A 587 16.29 -17.98 -39.52
C ALA A 587 16.50 -19.47 -39.83
N VAL A 588 15.85 -19.92 -40.89
CA VAL A 588 16.02 -21.26 -41.45
C VAL A 588 16.09 -21.16 -42.97
N ARG A 589 16.53 -22.23 -43.64
CA ARG A 589 16.52 -22.30 -45.10
C ARG A 589 15.11 -22.06 -45.67
N LYS A 590 15.02 -21.26 -46.74
CA LYS A 590 13.73 -20.84 -47.32
C LYS A 590 12.91 -21.98 -47.95
N ASP A 591 13.55 -23.09 -48.29
CA ASP A 591 12.91 -24.32 -48.79
C ASP A 591 12.35 -25.23 -47.69
N TRP A 592 12.56 -24.92 -46.40
CA TRP A 592 12.03 -25.69 -45.26
C TRP A 592 11.00 -24.86 -44.45
N PRO A 593 9.76 -24.69 -44.94
CA PRO A 593 8.70 -23.98 -44.21
C PRO A 593 8.24 -24.72 -42.94
N THR A 594 8.29 -26.06 -42.92
CA THR A 594 7.94 -26.87 -41.74
C THR A 594 8.88 -26.58 -40.58
N LEU A 595 10.22 -26.57 -40.82
CA LEU A 595 11.19 -26.18 -39.79
C LEU A 595 11.01 -24.72 -39.34
N HIS A 596 10.58 -23.80 -40.22
CA HIS A 596 10.27 -22.42 -39.84
C HIS A 596 9.13 -22.36 -38.81
N ALA A 597 8.04 -23.09 -39.04
CA ALA A 597 6.92 -23.19 -38.10
C ALA A 597 7.33 -23.84 -36.77
N ILE A 598 8.12 -24.91 -36.83
CA ILE A 598 8.63 -25.63 -35.65
C ILE A 598 9.54 -24.73 -34.80
N ILE A 599 10.50 -24.02 -35.39
CA ILE A 599 11.41 -23.12 -34.65
C ILE A 599 10.67 -21.91 -34.10
N GLN A 600 9.66 -21.40 -34.81
CA GLN A 600 8.77 -20.35 -34.30
C GLN A 600 8.01 -20.85 -33.05
N LYS A 601 7.30 -21.98 -33.13
CA LYS A 601 6.64 -22.65 -31.99
C LYS A 601 7.60 -22.91 -30.82
N ALA A 602 8.81 -23.37 -31.11
CA ALA A 602 9.83 -23.62 -30.09
C ALA A 602 10.23 -22.34 -29.36
N LEU A 603 10.52 -21.24 -30.08
CA LEU A 603 10.78 -19.91 -29.49
C LEU A 603 9.58 -19.38 -28.68
N ASP A 604 8.37 -19.57 -29.20
CA ASP A 604 7.11 -19.13 -28.60
C ASP A 604 6.79 -19.84 -27.28
N SER A 605 7.32 -21.05 -27.08
CA SER A 605 7.22 -21.77 -25.80
C SER A 605 8.17 -21.23 -24.71
N ILE A 606 9.24 -20.49 -25.06
CA ILE A 606 10.28 -20.05 -24.10
C ILE A 606 9.76 -18.88 -23.28
N THR A 607 9.73 -19.03 -21.95
CA THR A 607 9.04 -18.10 -21.04
C THR A 607 9.82 -16.80 -20.84
N GLU A 608 9.14 -15.73 -20.41
CA GLU A 608 9.84 -14.49 -20.03
C GLU A 608 10.78 -14.66 -18.82
N GLU A 609 10.55 -15.67 -17.96
CA GLU A 609 11.51 -16.03 -16.91
C GLU A 609 12.80 -16.65 -17.47
N GLU A 610 12.68 -17.56 -18.45
CA GLU A 610 13.84 -18.15 -19.16
C GLU A 610 14.59 -17.08 -19.97
N ARG A 611 13.86 -16.24 -20.72
CA ARG A 611 14.41 -15.12 -21.50
C ARG A 611 15.17 -14.14 -20.60
N LYS A 612 14.59 -13.79 -19.45
CA LYS A 612 15.22 -12.95 -18.42
C LYS A 612 16.41 -13.62 -17.74
N HIS A 613 16.38 -14.94 -17.55
CA HIS A 613 17.52 -15.70 -17.03
C HIS A 613 18.71 -15.67 -18.01
N ILE A 614 18.47 -15.92 -19.30
CA ILE A 614 19.48 -15.78 -20.36
C ILE A 614 19.99 -14.34 -20.41
N TYR A 615 19.08 -13.35 -20.46
CA TYR A 615 19.46 -11.93 -20.54
C TYR A 615 20.33 -11.50 -19.35
N SER A 616 19.94 -11.83 -18.11
CA SER A 616 20.70 -11.44 -16.91
C SER A 616 22.02 -12.20 -16.71
N ARG A 617 22.14 -13.41 -17.26
CA ARG A 617 23.41 -14.17 -17.31
C ARG A 617 24.45 -13.50 -18.22
N TRP A 618 24.02 -12.95 -19.36
CA TRP A 618 24.91 -12.40 -20.38
C TRP A 618 25.06 -10.87 -20.33
N ILE A 619 24.07 -10.15 -19.83
CA ILE A 619 24.05 -8.68 -19.72
C ILE A 619 24.04 -8.30 -18.23
N THR A 620 25.21 -7.95 -17.70
CA THR A 620 25.35 -7.50 -16.30
C THR A 620 24.72 -6.13 -16.09
N VAL A 621 23.44 -6.09 -15.70
CA VAL A 621 22.74 -4.85 -15.39
C VAL A 621 23.26 -4.25 -14.09
N ARG A 622 24.14 -3.25 -14.18
CA ARG A 622 24.51 -2.39 -13.05
C ARG A 622 23.35 -1.45 -12.71
N TYR A 623 22.41 -1.93 -11.90
CA TYR A 623 21.39 -1.09 -11.29
C TYR A 623 22.02 -0.16 -10.25
N GLU A 624 22.35 1.07 -10.65
CA GLU A 624 22.40 2.19 -9.71
C GLU A 624 20.96 2.54 -9.32
N HIS A 625 20.45 1.87 -8.27
CA HIS A 625 19.11 2.13 -7.77
C HIS A 625 19.01 3.54 -7.19
N GLY A 626 18.29 4.42 -7.89
CA GLY A 626 17.74 5.64 -7.30
C GLY A 626 16.88 5.33 -6.07
N VAL A 627 16.79 6.29 -5.14
CA VAL A 627 16.21 6.11 -3.81
C VAL A 627 14.81 5.48 -3.86
N ASP A 628 14.60 4.37 -3.13
CA ASP A 628 13.28 3.77 -2.98
C ASP A 628 12.37 4.63 -2.08
N TYR A 629 11.56 5.47 -2.72
CA TYR A 629 10.57 6.30 -2.04
C TYR A 629 9.49 5.49 -1.28
N ASN A 630 9.28 4.19 -1.60
CA ASN A 630 8.37 3.32 -0.87
C ASN A 630 8.92 3.00 0.53
N LEU A 631 10.22 2.66 0.62
CA LEU A 631 10.93 2.53 1.89
C LEU A 631 10.97 3.85 2.68
N VAL A 632 11.19 4.98 2.01
CA VAL A 632 11.16 6.31 2.66
C VAL A 632 9.78 6.58 3.30
N TRP A 633 8.68 6.37 2.56
CA TRP A 633 7.33 6.58 3.10
C TRP A 633 7.00 5.65 4.26
N LYS A 634 7.44 4.38 4.23
CA LYS A 634 7.31 3.45 5.37
C LYS A 634 8.02 3.99 6.61
N ILE A 635 9.27 4.45 6.48
CA ILE A 635 10.06 5.03 7.58
C ILE A 635 9.36 6.28 8.14
N VAL A 636 8.84 7.17 7.28
CA VAL A 636 8.11 8.38 7.70
C VAL A 636 6.84 8.02 8.47
N VAL A 637 6.03 7.08 7.97
CA VAL A 637 4.78 6.66 8.63
C VAL A 637 5.06 5.96 9.97
N THR A 638 6.04 5.06 10.05
CA THR A 638 6.45 4.42 11.31
C THR A 638 6.96 5.47 12.31
N SER A 639 7.74 6.45 11.85
CA SER A 639 8.24 7.54 12.72
C SER A 639 7.09 8.42 13.26
N LEU A 640 6.10 8.74 12.43
CA LEU A 640 4.89 9.46 12.87
C LEU A 640 4.09 8.67 13.90
N ILE A 641 3.93 7.35 13.73
CA ILE A 641 3.25 6.49 14.71
C ILE A 641 4.01 6.48 16.05
N VAL A 642 5.33 6.36 16.03
CA VAL A 642 6.17 6.43 17.24
C VAL A 642 6.05 7.80 17.92
N LEU A 643 6.08 8.90 17.17
CA LEU A 643 5.91 10.25 17.73
C LEU A 643 4.51 10.48 18.32
N LEU A 644 3.45 9.94 17.71
CA LEU A 644 2.09 9.98 18.27
C LEU A 644 1.97 9.18 19.57
N ILE A 645 2.58 8.00 19.63
CA ILE A 645 2.65 7.17 20.85
C ILE A 645 3.41 7.91 21.95
N LEU A 646 4.58 8.48 21.67
CA LEU A 646 5.37 9.27 22.63
C LEU A 646 4.61 10.52 23.11
N SER A 647 3.92 11.22 22.22
CA SER A 647 3.09 12.39 22.54
C SER A 647 1.92 12.03 23.46
N TYR A 648 1.21 10.92 23.17
CA TYR A 648 0.15 10.38 24.04
C TYR A 648 0.69 10.03 25.43
N TRP A 649 1.79 9.27 25.52
CA TRP A 649 2.39 8.89 26.79
C TRP A 649 2.90 10.11 27.58
N THR A 650 3.48 11.10 26.93
CA THR A 650 3.94 12.35 27.58
C THR A 650 2.77 13.10 28.22
N ARG A 651 1.66 13.28 27.49
CA ARG A 651 0.43 13.91 28.01
C ARG A 651 -0.24 13.10 29.13
N LYS A 652 -0.21 11.77 29.03
CA LYS A 652 -0.73 10.86 30.07
C LYS A 652 0.12 10.94 31.34
N LEU A 653 1.44 10.94 31.20
CA LEU A 653 2.40 11.04 32.31
C LEU A 653 2.30 12.39 33.02
N SER A 654 2.19 13.51 32.29
CA SER A 654 2.00 14.83 32.91
C SER A 654 0.68 14.93 33.70
N THR A 655 -0.38 14.29 33.19
CA THR A 655 -1.70 14.24 33.85
C THR A 655 -1.73 13.32 35.08
N LEU A 656 -0.91 12.27 35.12
CA LEU A 656 -0.71 11.46 36.32
C LEU A 656 0.14 12.20 37.36
N ASN A 657 1.24 12.84 36.93
CA ASN A 657 2.11 13.60 37.83
C ASN A 657 1.39 14.80 38.49
N SER A 658 0.49 15.49 37.78
CA SER A 658 -0.27 16.60 38.38
C SER A 658 -1.25 16.11 39.46
N LYS A 659 -1.93 14.97 39.24
CA LYS A 659 -2.78 14.32 40.25
C LYS A 659 -1.97 13.86 41.47
N LEU A 660 -0.86 13.15 41.24
CA LEU A 660 0.00 12.65 42.31
C LEU A 660 0.57 13.80 43.18
N ASN A 661 0.99 14.90 42.55
CA ASN A 661 1.47 16.08 43.27
C ASN A 661 0.36 16.75 44.11
N HIS A 662 -0.90 16.71 43.65
CA HIS A 662 -2.05 17.22 44.40
C HIS A 662 -2.35 16.37 45.64
N GLU A 663 -2.43 15.04 45.50
CA GLU A 663 -2.61 14.11 46.63
C GLU A 663 -1.47 14.23 47.66
N VAL A 664 -0.23 14.39 47.20
CA VAL A 664 0.94 14.56 48.09
C VAL A 664 0.90 15.90 48.83
N ALA A 665 0.37 16.96 48.23
CA ALA A 665 0.18 18.25 48.89
C ALA A 665 -0.92 18.19 49.96
N GLU A 666 -2.07 17.60 49.63
CA GLU A 666 -3.21 17.42 50.53
C GLU A 666 -2.83 16.60 51.78
N ARG A 667 -2.19 15.44 51.59
CA ARG A 667 -1.72 14.57 52.68
C ARG A 667 -0.78 15.31 53.65
N LYS A 668 0.15 16.12 53.14
CA LYS A 668 1.06 16.94 53.96
C LYS A 668 0.35 18.03 54.76
N GLN A 669 -0.73 18.60 54.21
CA GLN A 669 -1.54 19.60 54.91
C GLN A 669 -2.33 18.97 56.07
N ILE A 670 -2.92 17.79 55.86
CA ILE A 670 -3.61 17.01 56.88
C ILE A 670 -2.64 16.57 57.99
N GLU A 671 -1.46 16.04 57.63
CA GLU A 671 -0.43 15.63 58.59
C GLU A 671 0.03 16.81 59.49
N LYS A 672 0.19 18.00 58.90
CA LYS A 672 0.51 19.22 59.65
C LYS A 672 -0.61 19.59 60.63
N GLN A 673 -1.87 19.59 60.19
CA GLN A 673 -3.01 19.90 61.06
C GLN A 673 -3.09 18.94 62.25
N LEU A 674 -3.02 17.63 61.99
CA LEU A 674 -3.04 16.59 63.03
C LEU A 674 -1.92 16.78 64.06
N ARG A 675 -0.73 17.19 63.62
CA ARG A 675 0.43 17.47 64.49
C ARG A 675 0.24 18.73 65.34
N GLU A 676 -0.45 19.74 64.84
CA GLU A 676 -0.79 20.96 65.59
C GLU A 676 -1.92 20.74 66.60
N GLU A 677 -2.93 19.94 66.25
CA GLU A 677 -4.01 19.54 67.15
C GLU A 677 -3.51 18.65 68.29
N LYS A 678 -2.66 17.66 67.99
CA LYS A 678 -2.04 16.81 69.02
C LYS A 678 -1.31 17.64 70.08
N LYS A 679 -0.52 18.65 69.66
CA LYS A 679 0.16 19.57 70.58
C LYS A 679 -0.80 20.41 71.44
N LYS A 680 -1.96 20.82 70.90
CA LYS A 680 -3.00 21.53 71.67
C LYS A 680 -3.59 20.63 72.75
N ILE A 681 -3.91 19.38 72.40
CA ILE A 681 -4.44 18.37 73.33
C ILE A 681 -3.43 18.05 74.42
N GLU A 682 -2.16 17.82 74.07
CA GLU A 682 -1.07 17.56 75.03
C GLU A 682 -0.92 18.71 76.03
N LYS A 683 -0.97 19.97 75.59
CA LYS A 683 -0.89 21.13 76.49
C LYS A 683 -2.11 21.21 77.43
N LEU A 684 -3.33 21.11 76.88
CA LEU A 684 -4.57 21.16 77.65
C LEU A 684 -4.69 20.04 78.69
N ALA A 685 -4.09 18.87 78.44
CA ALA A 685 -4.10 17.75 79.38
C ALA A 685 -3.22 17.96 80.63
N ILE A 686 -2.19 18.81 80.54
CA ILE A 686 -1.15 18.95 81.59
C ILE A 686 -1.14 20.32 82.30
N THR A 687 -1.81 21.34 81.77
CA THR A 687 -1.92 22.66 82.43
C THR A 687 -3.23 22.84 83.22
N ASP A 688 -3.23 23.74 84.19
CA ASP A 688 -4.44 24.31 84.82
C ASP A 688 -5.09 25.34 83.88
N SER A 689 -6.42 25.41 83.85
CA SER A 689 -7.16 26.24 82.89
C SER A 689 -7.22 27.72 83.23
N LEU A 690 -7.05 28.09 84.51
CA LEU A 690 -7.02 29.49 84.96
C LEU A 690 -5.59 30.03 84.94
N THR A 691 -4.69 29.38 85.68
CA THR A 691 -3.35 29.88 85.96
C THR A 691 -2.34 29.55 84.87
N GLY A 692 -2.64 28.55 84.03
CA GLY A 692 -1.73 28.02 83.02
C GLY A 692 -0.41 27.49 83.59
N LEU A 693 -0.32 27.20 84.89
CA LEU A 693 0.73 26.36 85.48
C LEU A 693 0.44 24.89 85.14
N TYR A 694 1.32 23.98 85.53
CA TYR A 694 1.03 22.55 85.45
C TYR A 694 -0.07 22.16 86.45
N ASN A 695 -0.95 21.23 86.08
CA ASN A 695 -2.05 20.78 86.95
C ASN A 695 -1.64 19.61 87.87
N ARG A 696 -2.49 19.27 88.85
CA ARG A 696 -2.28 18.16 89.80
C ARG A 696 -1.99 16.80 89.13
N ARG A 697 -2.56 16.53 87.94
CA ARG A 697 -2.29 15.29 87.19
C ARG A 697 -0.85 15.27 86.65
N HIS A 698 -0.34 16.40 86.17
CA HIS A 698 1.06 16.51 85.73
C HIS A 698 2.03 16.49 86.93
N TYR A 699 1.68 17.14 88.04
CA TYR A 699 2.43 17.06 89.31
C TYR A 699 2.70 15.60 89.74
N ASN A 700 1.67 14.75 89.76
CA ASN A 700 1.82 13.33 90.12
C ASN A 700 2.83 12.58 89.21
N ILE A 701 2.96 12.98 87.94
CA ILE A 701 3.92 12.39 86.99
C ILE A 701 5.33 12.94 87.22
N VAL A 702 5.46 14.26 87.37
CA VAL A 702 6.75 14.95 87.49
C VAL A 702 7.44 14.65 88.80
N LEU A 703 6.72 14.60 89.94
CA LEU A 703 7.34 14.23 91.22
C LEU A 703 7.95 12.83 91.16
N LEU A 704 7.23 11.87 90.58
CA LEU A 704 7.74 10.51 90.38
C LEU A 704 8.89 10.45 89.37
N SER A 705 9.05 11.39 88.42
CA SER A 705 10.25 11.45 87.57
C SER A 705 11.43 12.11 88.26
N GLU A 706 11.22 13.17 89.03
CA GLU A 706 12.30 13.91 89.71
C GLU A 706 12.84 13.19 90.94
N ILE A 707 12.02 12.50 91.74
CA ILE A 707 12.52 11.59 92.79
C ILE A 707 13.46 10.55 92.16
N ARG A 708 13.06 9.94 91.04
CA ARG A 708 13.92 9.00 90.29
C ARG A 708 15.13 9.67 89.64
N ARG A 709 15.14 10.99 89.45
CA ARG A 709 16.27 11.76 88.90
C ARG A 709 17.29 12.07 89.99
N ALA A 710 16.83 12.56 91.14
CA ALA A 710 17.60 12.72 92.37
C ALA A 710 18.24 11.39 92.80
N GLN A 711 17.47 10.28 92.79
CA GLN A 711 17.94 8.92 93.06
C GLN A 711 19.16 8.53 92.23
N ARG A 712 19.11 8.73 90.91
CA ARG A 712 20.23 8.38 90.01
C ARG A 712 21.43 9.31 90.15
N ASN A 713 21.19 10.59 90.43
CA ASN A 713 22.23 11.61 90.49
C ASN A 713 22.89 11.74 91.88
N ARG A 714 22.28 11.17 92.93
CA ARG A 714 22.59 11.45 94.35
C ARG A 714 22.50 12.94 94.68
N ASP A 715 21.46 13.57 94.14
CA ASP A 715 21.25 15.01 94.18
C ASP A 715 20.06 15.36 95.10
N TRP A 716 20.01 16.59 95.58
CA TRP A 716 18.92 17.07 96.43
C TRP A 716 17.64 17.25 95.64
N ILE A 717 16.50 16.85 96.22
CA ILE A 717 15.17 17.24 95.76
C ILE A 717 14.46 18.06 96.84
N SER A 718 13.82 19.14 96.40
CA SER A 718 12.97 19.99 97.22
C SER A 718 11.55 19.95 96.67
N PHE A 719 10.58 19.83 97.57
CA PHE A 719 9.17 20.01 97.26
C PHE A 719 8.57 21.08 98.18
N VAL A 720 7.73 21.92 97.61
CA VAL A 720 7.08 23.04 98.28
C VAL A 720 5.59 22.94 98.06
N ILE A 721 4.81 23.03 99.14
CA ILE A 721 3.40 23.41 99.07
C ILE A 721 3.29 24.85 99.59
N LEU A 722 2.55 25.69 98.87
CA LEU A 722 2.19 27.02 99.34
C LEU A 722 0.69 27.27 99.18
N ASP A 723 0.18 28.19 99.98
CA ASP A 723 -1.24 28.52 100.10
C ASP A 723 -1.37 30.01 100.43
N ILE A 724 -2.34 30.66 99.80
CA ILE A 724 -2.55 32.11 99.96
C ILE A 724 -3.21 32.40 101.32
N ASP A 725 -2.54 33.22 102.12
CA ASP A 725 -2.96 33.53 103.47
C ASP A 725 -4.33 34.23 103.49
N TYR A 726 -5.29 33.61 104.17
CA TYR A 726 -6.68 34.06 104.26
C TYR A 726 -7.40 34.22 102.90
N PHE A 727 -7.09 33.39 101.89
CA PHE A 727 -7.73 33.50 100.56
C PHE A 727 -9.24 33.31 100.56
N LYS A 728 -9.79 32.46 101.43
CA LYS A 728 -11.25 32.41 101.61
C LYS A 728 -11.82 33.78 101.98
N GLN A 729 -11.20 34.50 102.93
CA GLN A 729 -11.62 35.85 103.30
C GLN A 729 -11.39 36.87 102.18
N TYR A 730 -10.42 36.63 101.27
CA TYR A 730 -10.28 37.41 100.05
C TYR A 730 -11.53 37.25 99.17
N ASN A 731 -11.91 36.01 98.84
CA ASN A 731 -13.09 35.72 98.03
C ASN A 731 -14.40 36.20 98.67
N ASP A 732 -14.55 36.02 99.98
CA ASP A 732 -15.75 36.40 100.73
C ASP A 732 -15.97 37.94 100.75
N ASN A 733 -14.92 38.77 100.53
CA ASN A 733 -15.01 40.24 100.54
C ASN A 733 -14.82 40.90 99.15
N TYR A 734 -13.89 40.40 98.33
CA TYR A 734 -13.57 40.97 97.00
C TYR A 734 -14.24 40.21 95.84
N GLY A 735 -14.86 39.05 96.10
CA GLY A 735 -15.52 38.20 95.11
C GLY A 735 -14.58 37.27 94.34
N HIS A 736 -15.11 36.12 93.91
CA HIS A 736 -14.34 35.06 93.25
C HIS A 736 -13.57 35.50 91.99
N GLN A 737 -14.13 36.40 91.17
CA GLN A 737 -13.44 36.90 89.97
C GLN A 737 -12.13 37.63 90.33
N SER A 738 -12.19 38.50 91.34
CA SER A 738 -11.01 39.21 91.86
C SER A 738 -9.99 38.24 92.45
N GLY A 739 -10.44 37.15 93.06
CA GLY A 739 -9.60 36.06 93.58
C GLY A 739 -8.92 35.26 92.46
N ASP A 740 -9.62 34.94 91.38
CA ASP A 740 -9.07 34.29 90.18
C ASP A 740 -7.99 35.16 89.52
N ASP A 741 -8.16 36.47 89.49
CA ASP A 741 -7.14 37.42 89.03
C ASP A 741 -5.90 37.43 89.95
N GLN A 742 -6.06 37.22 91.27
CA GLN A 742 -4.93 37.05 92.20
C GLN A 742 -4.21 35.73 91.98
N LEU A 743 -4.95 34.64 91.75
CA LEU A 743 -4.39 33.32 91.45
C LEU A 743 -3.57 33.34 90.15
N LEU A 744 -4.02 34.08 89.14
CA LEU A 744 -3.26 34.33 87.91
C LEU A 744 -2.02 35.19 88.15
N SER A 745 -2.11 36.21 89.02
CA SER A 745 -1.00 37.09 89.39
C SER A 745 0.10 36.33 90.15
N LEU A 746 -0.28 35.53 91.16
CA LEU A 746 0.60 34.61 91.87
C LEU A 746 1.26 33.61 90.90
N ALA A 747 0.47 32.96 90.05
CA ALA A 747 0.99 32.00 89.07
C ALA A 747 1.98 32.62 88.07
N THR A 748 1.80 33.90 87.75
CA THR A 748 2.73 34.67 86.92
C THR A 748 4.03 34.97 87.68
N CYS A 749 3.95 35.37 88.94
CA CYS A 749 5.12 35.56 89.81
C CYS A 749 5.93 34.27 90.01
N LEU A 750 5.25 33.13 90.22
CA LEU A 750 5.90 31.81 90.29
C LEU A 750 6.63 31.49 88.97
N LYS A 751 5.99 31.63 87.80
CA LYS A 751 6.65 31.44 86.48
C LYS A 751 7.82 32.40 86.25
N ALA A 752 7.74 33.62 86.77
CA ALA A 752 8.79 34.63 86.70
C ALA A 752 10.00 34.35 87.63
N ASN A 753 9.95 33.28 88.44
CA ASN A 753 11.04 32.87 89.32
C ASN A 753 11.43 31.38 89.17
N CYS A 754 10.51 30.50 88.76
CA CYS A 754 10.79 29.14 88.25
C CYS A 754 11.48 29.24 86.88
N HIS A 755 12.81 29.32 86.84
CA HIS A 755 13.57 29.59 85.60
C HIS A 755 14.46 28.44 85.12
N ARG A 756 14.83 27.49 85.99
CA ARG A 756 15.67 26.35 85.62
C ARG A 756 14.83 25.29 84.92
N ALA A 757 15.44 24.48 84.07
CA ALA A 757 14.77 23.37 83.37
C ALA A 757 14.25 22.26 84.32
N SER A 758 14.60 22.32 85.60
CA SER A 758 14.13 21.47 86.71
C SER A 758 13.17 22.19 87.67
N ASP A 759 12.83 23.47 87.44
CA ASP A 759 11.86 24.20 88.26
C ASP A 759 10.46 23.98 87.69
N TYR A 760 9.67 23.15 88.37
CA TYR A 760 8.29 22.89 88.00
C TYR A 760 7.35 23.49 89.03
N CYS A 761 6.62 24.54 88.68
CA CYS A 761 5.53 25.07 89.49
C CYS A 761 4.14 24.63 88.97
N PHE A 762 3.25 24.32 89.91
CA PHE A 762 1.97 23.66 89.71
C PHE A 762 0.85 24.39 90.46
N ARG A 763 -0.39 24.25 89.98
CA ARG A 763 -1.59 24.44 90.81
C ARG A 763 -2.11 23.07 91.23
N LEU A 764 -2.30 22.88 92.54
CA LEU A 764 -2.66 21.59 93.13
C LEU A 764 -4.18 21.46 93.33
N GLY A 765 -4.84 22.56 93.71
CA GLY A 765 -6.29 22.71 93.84
C GLY A 765 -6.61 24.04 94.52
N GLY A 766 -7.76 24.68 94.24
CA GLY A 766 -8.15 25.94 94.90
C GLY A 766 -7.04 27.01 94.86
N GLU A 767 -6.62 27.45 96.05
CA GLU A 767 -5.50 28.35 96.35
C GLU A 767 -4.16 27.66 96.65
N GLU A 768 -4.09 26.33 96.57
CA GLU A 768 -2.86 25.55 96.78
C GLU A 768 -2.00 25.48 95.51
N PHE A 769 -0.72 25.83 95.64
CA PHE A 769 0.28 25.70 94.60
C PHE A 769 1.44 24.81 95.07
N GLY A 770 2.04 24.10 94.13
CA GLY A 770 3.17 23.21 94.37
C GLY A 770 4.40 23.68 93.59
N ILE A 771 5.60 23.47 94.14
CA ILE A 771 6.85 23.68 93.40
C ILE A 771 7.77 22.48 93.66
N ILE A 772 8.30 21.90 92.58
CA ILE A 772 9.37 20.89 92.62
C ILE A 772 10.62 21.53 92.01
N PHE A 773 11.75 21.40 92.69
CA PHE A 773 13.05 21.71 92.12
C PHE A 773 14.12 20.76 92.65
N SER A 774 15.24 20.66 91.95
CA SER A 774 16.36 19.77 92.27
C SER A 774 17.69 20.51 92.17
N GLY A 775 18.70 20.02 92.88
CA GLY A 775 20.06 20.59 92.83
C GLY A 775 20.31 21.79 93.74
N LEU A 776 19.54 21.97 94.82
CA LEU A 776 19.82 22.94 95.89
C LEU A 776 19.94 22.25 97.24
N SER A 777 20.95 22.60 98.03
CA SER A 777 21.03 22.18 99.44
C SER A 777 19.88 22.78 100.28
N PRO A 778 19.54 22.23 101.46
CA PRO A 778 18.44 22.73 102.30
C PRO A 778 18.48 24.23 102.58
N LYS A 779 19.69 24.80 102.74
CA LYS A 779 19.89 26.24 102.96
C LYS A 779 19.62 27.08 101.70
N GLU A 780 20.03 26.60 100.53
CA GLU A 780 19.78 27.29 99.26
C GLU A 780 18.32 27.15 98.83
N ALA A 781 17.70 25.99 99.09
CA ALA A 781 16.28 25.75 98.91
C ALA A 781 15.45 26.70 99.78
N PHE A 782 15.79 26.87 101.06
CA PHE A 782 15.13 27.84 101.94
C PHE A 782 15.26 29.28 101.40
N LEU A 783 16.46 29.70 100.99
CA LEU A 783 16.70 31.05 100.44
C LEU A 783 15.92 31.29 99.13
N PHE A 784 15.78 30.27 98.27
CA PHE A 784 14.99 30.35 97.05
C PHE A 784 13.48 30.51 97.35
N VAL A 785 12.95 29.75 98.32
CA VAL A 785 11.53 29.83 98.69
C VAL A 785 11.21 31.10 99.48
N GLU A 786 12.12 31.59 100.32
CA GLU A 786 11.97 32.88 101.00
C GLU A 786 12.03 34.06 100.02
N LYS A 787 12.85 33.96 98.93
CA LYS A 787 12.75 34.89 97.81
C LYS A 787 11.37 34.85 97.16
N LEU A 788 10.83 33.67 96.85
CA LEU A 788 9.49 33.54 96.26
C LEU A 788 8.42 34.20 97.13
N ARG A 789 8.44 33.96 98.45
CA ARG A 789 7.54 34.59 99.42
C ARG A 789 7.63 36.12 99.38
N ALA A 790 8.85 36.67 99.43
CA ALA A 790 9.09 38.10 99.40
C ALA A 790 8.68 38.75 98.06
N GLU A 791 8.89 38.08 96.92
CA GLU A 791 8.46 38.53 95.59
C GLU A 791 6.93 38.57 95.46
N ILE A 792 6.21 37.65 96.14
CA ILE A 792 4.73 37.63 96.17
C ILE A 792 4.18 38.77 97.03
N GLU A 793 4.75 38.99 98.21
CA GLU A 793 4.43 40.15 99.05
C GLU A 793 4.73 41.48 98.33
N ALA A 794 5.83 41.53 97.58
CA ALA A 794 6.23 42.67 96.76
C ALA A 794 5.34 42.93 95.53
N LEU A 795 4.37 42.07 95.21
CA LEU A 795 3.32 42.38 94.23
C LEU A 795 2.35 43.47 94.75
N HIS A 796 2.34 43.76 96.06
CA HIS A 796 1.49 44.76 96.71
C HIS A 796 -0.03 44.60 96.42
N LEU A 797 -0.47 43.38 96.13
CA LEU A 797 -1.87 43.04 95.84
C LEU A 797 -2.70 43.27 97.11
N GLU A 798 -3.75 44.09 97.04
CA GLU A 798 -4.47 44.57 98.22
C GLU A 798 -5.28 43.45 98.91
N HIS A 799 -5.09 43.23 100.21
CA HIS A 799 -5.92 42.33 101.03
C HIS A 799 -6.20 42.94 102.41
N ARG A 800 -7.07 43.95 102.48
CA ARG A 800 -7.37 44.71 103.72
C ARG A 800 -8.00 43.87 104.84
N TYR A 801 -8.47 42.66 104.53
CA TYR A 801 -9.18 41.77 105.45
C TYR A 801 -8.28 40.65 106.00
N SER A 802 -7.06 40.48 105.47
CA SER A 802 -6.07 39.55 106.00
C SER A 802 -5.55 40.01 107.36
N GLN A 803 -5.34 39.05 108.26
CA GLN A 803 -4.73 39.28 109.57
C GLN A 803 -3.20 39.11 109.55
N ALA A 804 -2.62 38.71 108.41
CA ALA A 804 -1.17 38.53 108.24
C ALA A 804 -0.48 39.81 107.76
N ALA A 805 -1.08 40.50 106.78
CA ALA A 805 -0.60 41.74 106.18
C ALA A 805 -1.77 42.45 105.47
N PRO A 806 -1.71 43.77 105.22
CA PRO A 806 -2.72 44.49 104.41
C PRO A 806 -2.64 44.16 102.90
N VAL A 807 -1.72 43.26 102.51
CA VAL A 807 -1.50 42.75 101.16
C VAL A 807 -1.60 41.23 101.14
N LEU A 808 -1.86 40.66 99.97
CA LEU A 808 -1.90 39.23 99.74
C LEU A 808 -0.50 38.64 99.98
N THR A 809 -0.47 37.65 100.86
CA THR A 809 0.74 36.93 101.28
C THR A 809 0.49 35.42 101.14
N ALA A 810 1.55 34.63 101.21
CA ALA A 810 1.43 33.17 101.17
C ALA A 810 2.32 32.52 102.25
N SER A 811 1.81 31.45 102.83
CA SER A 811 2.56 30.55 103.71
C SER A 811 3.16 29.42 102.89
N PHE A 812 4.36 28.97 103.26
CA PHE A 812 5.13 27.96 102.52
C PHE A 812 5.60 26.84 103.44
N GLY A 813 5.29 25.60 103.05
CA GLY A 813 5.89 24.39 103.59
C GLY A 813 6.92 23.83 102.61
N LEU A 814 8.20 23.91 102.98
CA LEU A 814 9.31 23.35 102.22
C LEU A 814 9.75 22.03 102.86
N VAL A 815 9.83 20.96 102.06
CA VAL A 815 10.64 19.78 102.38
C VAL A 815 11.86 19.75 101.47
N THR A 816 13.02 19.34 101.98
CA THR A 816 14.21 19.08 101.16
C THR A 816 14.91 17.84 101.68
N THR A 817 15.33 16.96 100.78
CA THR A 817 15.95 15.68 101.14
C THR A 817 16.99 15.23 100.12
N ASN A 818 18.01 14.53 100.63
CA ASN A 818 18.94 13.69 99.88
C ASN A 818 18.81 12.21 100.29
N ASN A 819 17.78 11.89 101.08
CA ASN A 819 17.41 10.55 101.52
C ASN A 819 16.40 9.98 100.50
N LEU A 820 16.85 8.98 99.76
CA LEU A 820 16.31 8.67 98.43
C LEU A 820 15.34 7.48 98.41
N ASP A 821 15.03 6.93 99.59
CA ASP A 821 14.09 5.82 99.80
C ASP A 821 12.66 6.29 100.16
N HIS A 822 12.42 7.61 100.26
CA HIS A 822 11.11 8.17 100.59
C HIS A 822 10.11 8.10 99.42
N GLU A 823 8.86 7.75 99.75
CA GLU A 823 7.76 7.80 98.78
C GLU A 823 7.29 9.23 98.52
N ALA A 824 6.66 9.44 97.36
CA ALA A 824 6.05 10.72 97.00
C ALA A 824 4.97 11.20 97.99
N ALA A 825 4.33 10.28 98.74
CA ALA A 825 3.42 10.60 99.83
C ALA A 825 4.15 11.24 101.01
N THR A 826 5.27 10.66 101.47
CA THR A 826 6.07 11.18 102.59
C THR A 826 6.59 12.60 102.34
N LEU A 827 7.03 12.89 101.12
CA LEU A 827 7.41 14.24 100.69
C LEU A 827 6.24 15.22 100.75
N TYR A 828 5.04 14.79 100.35
CA TYR A 828 3.85 15.65 100.41
C TYR A 828 3.41 15.93 101.86
N GLU A 829 3.35 14.89 102.69
CA GLU A 829 2.99 14.97 104.11
C GLU A 829 3.97 15.84 104.91
N ALA A 830 5.28 15.72 104.64
CA ALA A 830 6.30 16.55 105.27
C ALA A 830 6.21 18.03 104.87
N ALA A 831 5.88 18.32 103.60
CA ALA A 831 5.65 19.68 103.13
C ALA A 831 4.35 20.27 103.68
N ASP A 832 3.26 19.51 103.73
CA ASP A 832 1.97 19.93 104.29
C ASP A 832 2.07 20.20 105.80
N ALA A 833 2.72 19.32 106.56
CA ALA A 833 2.99 19.53 107.99
C ALA A 833 3.92 20.73 108.25
N ALA A 834 4.76 21.13 107.29
CA ALA A 834 5.53 22.38 107.36
C ALA A 834 4.65 23.61 107.04
N LEU A 835 3.79 23.52 106.03
CA LEU A 835 2.85 24.58 105.64
C LEU A 835 1.85 24.86 106.78
N TYR A 836 1.34 23.84 107.45
CA TYR A 836 0.47 23.97 108.62
C TYR A 836 1.14 24.78 109.73
N LYS A 837 2.40 24.45 110.07
CA LYS A 837 3.21 25.21 111.04
C LYS A 837 3.45 26.66 110.61
N ALA A 838 3.61 26.93 109.31
CA ALA A 838 3.73 28.29 108.80
C ALA A 838 2.42 29.08 109.04
N LYS A 839 1.26 28.46 108.76
CA LYS A 839 -0.07 29.05 108.99
C LYS A 839 -0.38 29.27 110.48
N GLU A 840 0.05 28.39 111.38
CA GLU A 840 -0.16 28.57 112.83
C GLU A 840 0.80 29.61 113.44
N SER A 841 2.08 29.56 113.10
CA SER A 841 3.12 30.41 113.72
C SER A 841 3.14 31.87 113.23
N GLY A 842 2.08 32.33 112.57
CA GLY A 842 1.85 33.73 112.22
C GLY A 842 1.70 34.06 110.73
N ARG A 843 1.67 33.06 109.84
CA ARG A 843 1.52 33.23 108.37
C ARG A 843 2.64 34.03 107.70
N ASN A 844 2.56 34.22 106.38
CA ASN A 844 3.54 34.93 105.56
C ASN A 844 5.00 34.53 105.86
N LYS A 845 5.30 33.23 105.78
CA LYS A 845 6.64 32.68 106.06
C LYS A 845 6.89 31.33 105.40
N VAL A 846 8.17 31.00 105.28
CA VAL A 846 8.65 29.66 104.96
C VAL A 846 8.95 28.89 106.25
N VAL A 847 8.41 27.68 106.36
CA VAL A 847 8.86 26.67 107.31
C VAL A 847 9.46 25.51 106.51
N SER A 848 10.67 25.11 106.90
CA SER A 848 11.41 24.02 106.24
C SER A 848 11.54 22.80 107.15
N THR A 849 11.35 21.60 106.58
CA THR A 849 11.69 20.32 107.18
C THR A 849 12.74 19.61 106.31
N GLU A 850 13.75 19.01 106.95
CA GLU A 850 14.73 18.12 106.33
C GLU A 850 14.45 16.68 106.81
N ILE A 851 14.48 15.71 105.89
CA ILE A 851 14.14 14.29 106.12
C ILE A 851 15.12 13.35 105.40
#